data_AF-A0A812CPC0-F1
#
_entry.id   AF-A0A812CPC0-F1
#
_cell.length_a   1.000
_cell.length_b   1.000
_cell.length_c   1.000
_cell.angle_alpha   90.00
_cell.angle_beta   90.00
_cell.angle_gamma   90.00
#
_symmetry.space_group_name_H-M   'P 1'
#
loop_
_entity.id
_entity.type
_entity.pdbx_description
1 polymer ?
#
loop_
_entity_poly.entity_id
_entity_poly.type
_entity_poly.pdbx_seq_one_letter_code
_entity_poly.pdbx_strand_id
1 'polypeptide(L)'
;MFILFFTLVSAVNDWKRGRTPNKSGQFYSYKKDITDGCKVNMRKFGPSNIYECNCRHLESCDFSNMGKCKIKKCLSGYGGAFCQLMYLHEHLKQNISETKNVFTNVTKEINNFLNITFKKEHRIHLLKFNCQSSVSETNITLKIGSTKFYEGKCTNVTQSGDASGKYLLIKTSQTISFSKLRVFGCSPFWFGQKCDKQCHCANYTQCHKISGNCPMGCESGRSGPDCQKLNYENVALKKKASQSSTYNHSTILFNNTCQEQDFNFSADLAVDGNTDQQHERCSCMHTNKKYKPSWQVDLGKRYNISQIRIYPRNANLFRIENTEIHIDDSLCATITKPKEIIDIQCTNILEGSIVKISRNDNKRNLNFCEVEVLQCLPGFYGYRCKNSCPECKNSSCEQWSGTCQLGCSLGYKFNKTCTACSTGTFGEGCLQTCHCKNNNNCNHKNGSCGSEGCEAGYKGPTCQESKFNIYIPIIIGLVIIGIVIVGLIIYFKVKRSKRKKKDTSLIMPKVSLQENIEMNSVDDNINDDDNQKNTEPVNNEENIYMNTEYMQNKTIEITKDNIFSYVKKKKKEDLPFAEEFLKLPKGLLYKHNAANADKNRGKNRYKTILPYDHSRVCLLPDEFSSSDYINANYLTENKTYIATQGPLSSTITDFWKMIHQTKCSIIVMLTKLSENGKLKSEQYWPELEVTKTYGNISVSNKRENKYSYYTYRQFCITKNSENFLVDHYQFTSWPDHGAPKDPGHFIAFRNQIHSSSCYKPPILVHCSAGVGRSGSYIVLDIILEEMKYNSKIDVIGCILKLRNDRTLMVQNRSQLEYIYDVLIESIITGPTMIYIHKLPQVYDQLLNFQDENSTTLMKLQFEKLVLPLNTTINDCPNNNDTSVCYDNEQNISDDENNDVLDDMTILSGNNLEEEFILLNTPSEEKLADFWSAIFLKRCTILVMFNNLPSEEAIYWPKDTNVVAEYKHFAVKLVEEDDNKSYIKRTMKVSSSVLNMPELLVHQLQFKSWLGNNFPSPKEMVEIIQTVQSLQISKSHKQIILHCLYGINKKGLFCVLYMIIEILKRESLISIEQLIRQVKKKKKEIISDYLSYQYCWLVAKIFLEDYTDLSNQS
;
A
#
# COMPACT_ATOMS: atom_id res chain seq x y z
N MET A 1 34.03 -51.10 19.47
CA MET A 1 34.08 -52.40 18.74
C MET A 1 32.70 -53.04 18.88
N PHE A 2 32.16 -53.64 17.81
CA PHE A 2 30.74 -53.95 17.64
C PHE A 2 29.79 -52.72 17.63
N ILE A 3 28.65 -52.90 16.95
CA ILE A 3 27.54 -51.95 16.74
C ILE A 3 27.93 -50.55 16.21
N LEU A 4 28.45 -50.52 14.97
CA LEU A 4 27.93 -49.61 13.92
C LEU A 4 28.34 -50.07 12.50
N PHE A 5 28.41 -51.38 12.33
CA PHE A 5 28.67 -52.04 11.05
C PHE A 5 27.32 -52.33 10.37
N PHE A 6 26.78 -51.39 9.58
CA PHE A 6 25.81 -51.62 8.48
C PHE A 6 25.47 -50.31 7.75
N THR A 7 24.97 -50.39 6.51
CA THR A 7 24.52 -49.26 5.65
C THR A 7 25.56 -48.24 5.16
N LEU A 8 26.80 -48.69 4.90
CA LEU A 8 27.79 -47.91 4.11
C LEU A 8 28.25 -48.67 2.85
N VAL A 9 27.31 -49.34 2.17
CA VAL A 9 27.53 -50.09 0.91
C VAL A 9 26.30 -49.95 -0.01
N SER A 10 26.36 -49.04 -0.98
CA SER A 10 25.63 -49.05 -2.28
C SER A 10 25.85 -47.73 -3.06
N ALA A 11 27.11 -47.34 -3.27
CA ALA A 11 27.45 -46.05 -3.92
C ALA A 11 28.60 -46.14 -4.95
N VAL A 12 29.00 -47.35 -5.36
CA VAL A 12 29.98 -47.59 -6.44
C VAL A 12 29.54 -48.80 -7.27
N ASN A 13 28.84 -48.52 -8.38
CA ASN A 13 28.81 -49.29 -9.64
C ASN A 13 27.60 -48.83 -10.49
N ASP A 14 27.83 -47.92 -11.44
CA ASP A 14 27.77 -48.28 -12.87
C ASP A 14 28.03 -47.03 -13.73
N TRP A 15 29.21 -47.00 -14.36
CA TRP A 15 29.57 -46.03 -15.39
C TRP A 15 29.97 -46.80 -16.65
N LYS A 16 29.71 -46.19 -17.83
CA LYS A 16 29.88 -46.75 -19.19
C LYS A 16 28.80 -47.76 -19.65
N ARG A 17 27.83 -47.25 -20.40
CA ARG A 17 27.49 -47.77 -21.74
C ARG A 17 26.79 -46.68 -22.55
N GLY A 18 27.45 -46.20 -23.60
CA GLY A 18 26.86 -45.27 -24.56
C GLY A 18 27.19 -45.69 -25.98
N ARG A 19 26.18 -45.77 -26.84
CA ARG A 19 26.27 -45.56 -28.29
C ARG A 19 24.87 -45.35 -28.87
N THR A 20 24.84 -44.57 -29.95
CA THR A 20 23.68 -44.12 -30.72
C THR A 20 23.55 -44.97 -32.01
N PRO A 21 22.69 -44.63 -32.98
CA PRO A 21 21.24 -44.38 -32.89
C PRO A 21 20.46 -45.29 -33.88
N ASN A 22 19.11 -45.28 -33.84
CA ASN A 22 18.36 -45.48 -35.08
C ASN A 22 16.99 -44.78 -35.13
N LYS A 23 16.39 -44.74 -36.32
CA LYS A 23 15.43 -43.70 -36.75
C LYS A 23 13.93 -44.07 -36.70
N SER A 24 13.13 -43.03 -36.91
CA SER A 24 11.72 -42.99 -37.36
C SER A 24 10.62 -43.28 -36.32
N GLY A 25 9.80 -42.25 -36.10
CA GLY A 25 8.67 -42.20 -35.18
C GLY A 25 8.42 -40.73 -34.80
N GLN A 26 7.42 -40.08 -35.40
CA GLN A 26 7.22 -38.63 -35.27
C GLN A 26 6.71 -38.24 -33.88
N PHE A 27 7.63 -37.82 -33.00
CA PHE A 27 7.27 -37.08 -31.79
C PHE A 27 7.46 -35.58 -32.00
N TYR A 28 6.34 -34.84 -32.00
CA TYR A 28 6.36 -33.39 -31.84
C TYR A 28 6.87 -33.05 -30.43
N SER A 29 8.17 -32.83 -30.33
CA SER A 29 8.79 -32.30 -29.11
C SER A 29 8.36 -30.86 -28.91
N TYR A 30 7.26 -30.68 -28.16
CA TYR A 30 6.98 -29.40 -27.51
C TYR A 30 8.08 -29.15 -26.47
N LYS A 31 9.17 -28.49 -26.90
CA LYS A 31 9.89 -27.56 -26.02
C LYS A 31 8.85 -26.59 -25.49
N LYS A 32 8.36 -26.83 -24.28
CA LYS A 32 7.42 -25.91 -23.65
C LYS A 32 8.20 -24.74 -23.08
N ASP A 33 8.31 -23.67 -23.86
CA ASP A 33 9.00 -22.46 -23.46
C ASP A 33 8.45 -21.96 -22.12
N ILE A 34 9.36 -21.58 -21.22
CA ILE A 34 9.04 -20.95 -19.94
C ILE A 34 8.26 -19.64 -20.14
N THR A 35 8.26 -19.09 -21.36
CA THR A 35 7.48 -17.89 -21.73
C THR A 35 5.96 -18.08 -21.77
N ASP A 36 5.44 -19.32 -21.80
CA ASP A 36 3.99 -19.59 -21.81
C ASP A 36 3.26 -19.09 -20.55
N GLY A 37 3.90 -19.20 -19.38
CA GLY A 37 3.28 -18.84 -18.10
C GLY A 37 2.99 -17.34 -17.94
N CYS A 38 3.71 -16.49 -18.67
CA CYS A 38 3.68 -15.03 -18.52
C CYS A 38 2.85 -14.30 -19.60
N LYS A 39 2.19 -15.02 -20.53
CA LYS A 39 1.64 -14.43 -21.78
C LYS A 39 0.12 -14.35 -21.90
N VAL A 40 -0.65 -15.03 -21.05
CA VAL A 40 -2.11 -15.14 -21.24
C VAL A 40 -2.89 -14.11 -20.40
N ASN A 41 -3.53 -13.16 -21.07
CA ASN A 41 -4.59 -12.29 -20.51
C ASN A 41 -4.27 -11.54 -19.20
N MET A 42 -3.02 -11.16 -18.92
CA MET A 42 -2.62 -10.63 -17.59
C MET A 42 -3.40 -9.40 -17.05
N ARG A 43 -4.06 -8.60 -17.90
CA ARG A 43 -4.95 -7.53 -17.43
C ARG A 43 -6.24 -8.05 -16.82
N LYS A 44 -6.64 -9.28 -17.11
CA LYS A 44 -7.94 -9.83 -16.75
C LYS A 44 -7.90 -10.62 -15.45
N PHE A 45 -9.06 -10.69 -14.78
CA PHE A 45 -9.18 -11.23 -13.43
C PHE A 45 -10.59 -11.75 -13.13
N GLY A 46 -10.70 -12.48 -12.02
CA GLY A 46 -11.96 -13.05 -11.53
C GLY A 46 -12.47 -14.23 -12.38
N PRO A 47 -13.71 -14.70 -12.13
CA PRO A 47 -14.34 -15.81 -12.83
C PRO A 47 -14.15 -15.77 -14.35
N SER A 48 -13.65 -16.89 -14.91
CA SER A 48 -13.39 -17.08 -16.34
C SER A 48 -12.56 -15.96 -17.02
N ASN A 49 -11.81 -15.17 -16.25
CA ASN A 49 -11.04 -14.00 -16.71
C ASN A 49 -11.84 -12.97 -17.53
N ILE A 50 -13.09 -12.66 -17.14
CA ILE A 50 -13.96 -11.78 -17.93
C ILE A 50 -13.80 -10.28 -17.65
N TYR A 51 -13.40 -9.89 -16.44
CA TYR A 51 -13.15 -8.48 -16.08
C TYR A 51 -11.74 -8.06 -16.52
N GLU A 52 -11.55 -6.80 -16.91
CA GLU A 52 -10.23 -6.29 -17.36
C GLU A 52 -9.77 -5.09 -16.55
N CYS A 53 -8.50 -5.07 -16.17
CA CYS A 53 -7.89 -4.03 -15.34
C CYS A 53 -7.23 -2.94 -16.19
N ASN A 54 -7.82 -1.75 -16.12
CA ASN A 54 -7.47 -0.58 -16.93
C ASN A 54 -6.57 0.42 -16.18
N CYS A 55 -5.77 -0.07 -15.23
CA CYS A 55 -4.71 0.71 -14.59
C CYS A 55 -3.54 0.98 -15.56
N ARG A 56 -2.95 2.18 -15.43
CA ARG A 56 -1.77 2.62 -16.21
C ARG A 56 -0.60 1.66 -16.06
N HIS A 57 -0.40 1.19 -14.84
CA HIS A 57 0.59 0.19 -14.44
C HIS A 57 -0.15 -1.03 -13.91
N LEU A 58 0.25 -2.24 -14.30
CA LEU A 58 -0.50 -3.45 -13.95
C LEU A 58 -0.31 -3.87 -12.48
N GLU A 59 0.85 -3.59 -11.90
CA GLU A 59 1.09 -3.76 -10.46
C GLU A 59 0.27 -2.82 -9.57
N SER A 60 -0.24 -1.71 -10.12
CA SER A 60 -1.16 -0.81 -9.41
C SER A 60 -2.59 -1.35 -9.32
N CYS A 61 -2.88 -2.52 -9.88
CA CYS A 61 -4.22 -3.10 -9.89
C CYS A 61 -4.54 -3.84 -8.58
N ASP A 62 -5.66 -3.49 -7.95
CA ASP A 62 -6.18 -4.13 -6.75
C ASP A 62 -7.26 -5.15 -7.14
N PHE A 63 -6.82 -6.36 -7.53
CA PHE A 63 -7.68 -7.40 -8.10
C PHE A 63 -8.79 -7.85 -7.13
N SER A 64 -8.48 -8.00 -5.85
CA SER A 64 -9.43 -8.23 -4.74
C SER A 64 -10.47 -7.11 -4.56
N ASN A 65 -10.22 -5.93 -5.11
CA ASN A 65 -11.07 -4.74 -5.03
C ASN A 65 -11.63 -4.40 -6.43
N MET A 66 -12.04 -5.42 -7.17
CA MET A 66 -12.62 -5.33 -8.51
C MET A 66 -11.69 -4.61 -9.52
N GLY A 67 -10.38 -4.78 -9.40
CA GLY A 67 -9.38 -4.18 -10.29
C GLY A 67 -9.19 -2.67 -10.10
N LYS A 68 -9.56 -2.12 -8.94
CA LYS A 68 -9.37 -0.71 -8.58
C LYS A 68 -7.89 -0.32 -8.63
N CYS A 69 -7.57 0.86 -9.15
CA CYS A 69 -6.17 1.29 -9.22
C CYS A 69 -5.71 1.93 -7.91
N LYS A 70 -4.77 1.29 -7.22
CA LYS A 70 -4.19 1.72 -5.92
C LYS A 70 -3.70 3.17 -5.97
N ILE A 71 -3.07 3.55 -7.07
CA ILE A 71 -2.49 4.89 -7.30
C ILE A 71 -3.44 5.79 -8.15
N LYS A 72 -4.75 5.51 -8.19
CA LYS A 72 -5.81 6.24 -8.95
C LYS A 72 -5.52 6.53 -10.45
N LYS A 73 -4.50 5.90 -11.04
CA LYS A 73 -4.04 6.16 -12.40
C LYS A 73 -4.54 5.12 -13.41
N CYS A 74 -5.54 5.53 -14.18
CA CYS A 74 -6.05 4.79 -15.31
C CYS A 74 -5.12 4.86 -16.53
N LEU A 75 -5.30 3.94 -17.47
CA LEU A 75 -4.77 4.05 -18.83
C LEU A 75 -5.26 5.33 -19.51
N SER A 76 -4.53 5.78 -20.53
CA SER A 76 -5.01 6.85 -21.41
C SER A 76 -6.35 6.44 -22.03
N GLY A 77 -7.33 7.35 -22.02
CA GLY A 77 -8.70 7.05 -22.46
C GLY A 77 -9.57 6.27 -21.48
N TYR A 78 -9.14 6.04 -20.22
CA TYR A 78 -9.93 5.39 -19.17
C TYR A 78 -10.02 6.25 -17.90
N GLY A 79 -11.01 5.97 -17.04
CA GLY A 79 -11.39 6.82 -15.92
C GLY A 79 -12.39 6.20 -14.94
N GLY A 80 -12.84 7.00 -13.96
CA GLY A 80 -13.69 6.53 -12.86
C GLY A 80 -12.88 5.83 -11.76
N ALA A 81 -13.53 5.50 -10.63
CA ALA A 81 -12.84 4.98 -9.44
C ALA A 81 -12.13 3.62 -9.67
N PHE A 82 -12.69 2.79 -10.56
CA PHE A 82 -12.17 1.49 -10.96
C PHE A 82 -11.45 1.51 -12.32
N CYS A 83 -11.29 2.70 -12.93
CA CYS A 83 -10.76 2.88 -14.28
C CYS A 83 -11.55 2.23 -15.42
N GLN A 84 -12.84 1.92 -15.21
CA GLN A 84 -13.71 1.22 -16.19
C GLN A 84 -14.61 2.13 -17.02
N LEU A 85 -14.60 3.45 -16.76
CA LEU A 85 -15.25 4.46 -17.59
C LEU A 85 -14.31 4.82 -18.75
N MET A 86 -14.60 4.30 -19.94
CA MET A 86 -13.84 4.54 -21.16
C MET A 86 -14.22 5.89 -21.79
N TYR A 87 -13.26 6.80 -21.86
CA TYR A 87 -13.35 8.04 -22.63
C TYR A 87 -13.18 7.75 -24.13
N LEU A 88 -14.28 7.38 -24.78
CA LEU A 88 -14.30 7.06 -26.22
C LEU A 88 -13.74 8.21 -27.08
N HIS A 89 -14.07 9.45 -26.72
CA HIS A 89 -13.60 10.66 -27.41
C HIS A 89 -12.06 10.83 -27.40
N GLU A 90 -11.36 10.38 -26.37
CA GLU A 90 -9.88 10.44 -26.33
C GLU A 90 -9.25 9.44 -27.32
N HIS A 91 -9.83 8.25 -27.46
CA HIS A 91 -9.40 7.26 -28.46
C HIS A 91 -9.62 7.73 -29.91
N LEU A 92 -10.58 8.63 -30.15
CA LEU A 92 -10.90 9.15 -31.48
C LEU A 92 -9.97 10.28 -31.95
N LYS A 93 -9.37 11.07 -31.04
CA LYS A 93 -8.46 12.20 -31.38
C LYS A 93 -7.26 11.79 -32.23
N GLN A 94 -6.79 10.55 -32.08
CA GLN A 94 -5.66 10.00 -32.85
C GLN A 94 -6.03 9.61 -34.30
N ASN A 95 -7.32 9.57 -34.65
CA ASN A 95 -7.80 8.81 -35.82
C ASN A 95 -8.81 9.53 -36.73
N ILE A 96 -9.09 10.82 -36.51
CA ILE A 96 -9.99 11.60 -37.38
C ILE A 96 -9.31 12.91 -37.82
N SER A 97 -9.33 13.17 -39.13
CA SER A 97 -8.83 14.40 -39.77
C SER A 97 -9.79 15.58 -39.57
N GLU A 98 -11.07 15.39 -39.88
CA GLU A 98 -12.03 16.49 -40.09
C GLU A 98 -12.73 16.98 -38.81
N THR A 99 -12.94 16.12 -37.81
CA THR A 99 -13.68 16.48 -36.57
C THR A 99 -12.79 16.60 -35.32
N LYS A 100 -11.46 16.66 -35.48
CA LYS A 100 -10.48 16.78 -34.37
C LYS A 100 -10.83 17.88 -33.36
N ASN A 101 -11.43 18.97 -33.84
CA ASN A 101 -11.80 20.15 -33.05
C ASN A 101 -13.09 19.97 -32.20
N VAL A 102 -13.91 18.94 -32.42
CA VAL A 102 -15.18 18.66 -31.68
C VAL A 102 -14.93 18.23 -30.23
N PHE A 103 -13.76 17.64 -29.95
CA PHE A 103 -13.38 17.10 -28.63
C PHE A 103 -12.36 17.98 -27.87
N THR A 104 -12.11 19.20 -28.35
CA THR A 104 -11.21 20.17 -27.72
C THR A 104 -11.96 21.02 -26.68
N ASN A 105 -11.48 22.22 -26.34
CA ASN A 105 -12.21 23.22 -25.55
C ASN A 105 -12.66 24.42 -26.41
N VAL A 106 -12.55 24.33 -27.75
CA VAL A 106 -12.85 25.41 -28.68
C VAL A 106 -14.35 25.42 -28.98
N THR A 107 -14.98 26.59 -28.93
CA THR A 107 -16.40 26.74 -29.31
C THR A 107 -16.63 26.31 -30.75
N LYS A 108 -17.64 25.47 -30.96
CA LYS A 108 -18.10 24.96 -32.25
C LYS A 108 -19.61 25.00 -32.34
N GLU A 109 -20.10 25.21 -33.55
CA GLU A 109 -21.51 25.36 -33.85
C GLU A 109 -22.00 24.15 -34.64
N ILE A 110 -23.16 23.62 -34.29
CA ILE A 110 -23.86 22.59 -35.06
C ILE A 110 -24.99 23.27 -35.83
N ASN A 111 -24.84 23.34 -37.15
CA ASN A 111 -25.89 23.78 -38.07
C ASN A 111 -26.57 22.54 -38.65
N ASN A 112 -27.84 22.33 -38.31
CA ASN A 112 -28.70 21.19 -38.68
C ASN A 112 -28.25 19.80 -38.16
N PHE A 113 -27.00 19.37 -38.40
CA PHE A 113 -26.50 18.07 -37.95
C PHE A 113 -24.97 17.99 -37.83
N LEU A 114 -24.51 17.02 -37.03
CA LEU A 114 -23.11 16.60 -36.88
C LEU A 114 -23.06 15.07 -36.89
N ASN A 115 -22.26 14.49 -37.79
CA ASN A 115 -22.07 13.04 -37.89
C ASN A 115 -20.64 12.67 -37.44
N ILE A 116 -20.52 11.62 -36.61
CA ILE A 116 -19.25 11.13 -36.08
C ILE A 116 -19.17 9.62 -36.33
N THR A 117 -18.34 9.21 -37.29
CA THR A 117 -18.14 7.79 -37.63
C THR A 117 -16.97 7.19 -36.83
N PHE A 118 -17.10 5.92 -36.43
CA PHE A 118 -16.11 5.17 -35.67
C PHE A 118 -15.56 3.99 -36.48
N LYS A 119 -14.25 3.69 -36.38
CA LYS A 119 -13.60 2.58 -37.11
C LYS A 119 -14.13 1.18 -36.72
N LYS A 120 -14.63 1.03 -35.49
CA LYS A 120 -15.27 -0.19 -34.98
C LYS A 120 -16.57 0.16 -34.28
N GLU A 121 -17.39 -0.85 -33.99
CA GLU A 121 -18.62 -0.63 -33.24
C GLU A 121 -18.31 -0.34 -31.76
N HIS A 122 -18.92 0.71 -31.20
CA HIS A 122 -18.75 1.11 -29.81
C HIS A 122 -20.10 1.18 -29.10
N ARG A 123 -20.14 0.63 -27.88
CA ARG A 123 -21.29 0.66 -26.97
C ARG A 123 -21.20 1.93 -26.11
N ILE A 124 -22.06 2.90 -26.39
CA ILE A 124 -22.09 4.22 -25.77
C ILE A 124 -23.15 4.21 -24.66
N HIS A 125 -22.80 4.70 -23.47
CA HIS A 125 -23.70 4.77 -22.32
C HIS A 125 -23.80 6.17 -21.68
N LEU A 126 -23.03 7.16 -22.15
CA LEU A 126 -23.21 8.57 -21.78
C LEU A 126 -22.66 9.50 -22.88
N LEU A 127 -23.37 10.60 -23.10
CA LEU A 127 -22.98 11.74 -23.94
C LEU A 127 -23.09 13.01 -23.11
N LYS A 128 -22.11 13.92 -23.23
CA LYS A 128 -22.13 15.20 -22.52
C LYS A 128 -21.64 16.34 -23.40
N PHE A 129 -22.51 17.30 -23.66
CA PHE A 129 -22.16 18.60 -24.25
C PHE A 129 -21.84 19.62 -23.14
N ASN A 130 -20.96 20.58 -23.44
CA ASN A 130 -20.69 21.77 -22.63
C ASN A 130 -21.18 23.01 -23.40
N CYS A 131 -22.50 23.21 -23.44
CA CYS A 131 -23.19 24.25 -24.21
C CYS A 131 -23.01 25.63 -23.58
N GLN A 132 -23.09 26.71 -24.39
CA GLN A 132 -23.13 28.08 -23.85
C GLN A 132 -24.52 28.42 -23.30
N SER A 133 -24.58 29.26 -22.27
CA SER A 133 -25.78 29.51 -21.44
C SER A 133 -27.02 29.94 -22.24
N SER A 134 -26.81 30.72 -23.30
CA SER A 134 -27.83 31.27 -24.20
C SER A 134 -28.57 30.24 -25.06
N VAL A 135 -28.08 29.00 -25.15
CA VAL A 135 -28.62 27.94 -26.03
C VAL A 135 -29.02 26.68 -25.23
N SER A 136 -29.22 26.83 -23.92
CA SER A 136 -29.38 25.72 -22.99
C SER A 136 -30.66 24.91 -23.18
N GLU A 137 -31.75 25.53 -23.63
CA GLU A 137 -33.08 24.92 -23.79
C GLU A 137 -33.25 24.08 -25.07
N THR A 138 -32.38 24.22 -26.07
CA THR A 138 -32.59 23.68 -27.42
C THR A 138 -32.57 22.14 -27.46
N ASN A 139 -33.56 21.57 -28.15
CA ASN A 139 -33.69 20.12 -28.34
C ASN A 139 -32.68 19.57 -29.36
N ILE A 140 -32.10 18.42 -29.02
CA ILE A 140 -31.12 17.66 -29.80
C ILE A 140 -31.65 16.24 -29.99
N THR A 141 -31.63 15.75 -31.23
CA THR A 141 -31.97 14.35 -31.55
C THR A 141 -30.69 13.56 -31.83
N LEU A 142 -30.52 12.41 -31.18
CA LEU A 142 -29.32 11.57 -31.24
C LEU A 142 -29.65 10.21 -31.84
N LYS A 143 -28.81 9.68 -32.75
CA LYS A 143 -28.91 8.31 -33.28
C LYS A 143 -27.56 7.62 -33.23
N ILE A 144 -27.53 6.38 -32.73
CA ILE A 144 -26.33 5.56 -32.60
C ILE A 144 -26.52 4.29 -33.45
N GLY A 145 -25.74 4.14 -34.52
CA GLY A 145 -25.91 3.02 -35.46
C GLY A 145 -27.36 2.91 -35.98
N SER A 146 -27.92 1.70 -35.96
CA SER A 146 -29.29 1.42 -36.40
C SER A 146 -30.36 1.62 -35.31
N THR A 147 -30.01 2.04 -34.09
CA THR A 147 -30.95 2.09 -32.96
C THR A 147 -31.95 3.25 -33.06
N LYS A 148 -32.95 3.26 -32.16
CA LYS A 148 -33.91 4.36 -32.01
C LYS A 148 -33.22 5.71 -31.78
N PHE A 149 -33.91 6.77 -32.17
CA PHE A 149 -33.54 8.13 -31.82
C PHE A 149 -33.77 8.39 -30.32
N TYR A 150 -32.89 9.19 -29.71
CA TYR A 150 -33.02 9.75 -28.36
C TYR A 150 -33.17 11.27 -28.46
N GLU A 151 -33.93 11.88 -27.56
CA GLU A 151 -34.12 13.34 -27.50
C GLU A 151 -33.62 13.90 -26.17
N GLY A 152 -33.11 15.13 -26.16
CA GLY A 152 -32.68 15.82 -24.95
C GLY A 152 -32.29 17.29 -25.18
N LYS A 153 -32.21 18.07 -24.10
CA LYS A 153 -31.83 19.50 -24.13
C LYS A 153 -30.32 19.72 -24.00
N CYS A 154 -29.83 20.91 -24.36
CA CYS A 154 -28.43 21.34 -24.20
C CYS A 154 -28.05 21.76 -22.75
N THR A 155 -28.70 21.20 -21.72
CA THR A 155 -28.61 21.66 -20.32
C THR A 155 -27.45 21.06 -19.51
N ASN A 156 -26.23 21.02 -20.09
CA ASN A 156 -25.00 20.57 -19.41
C ASN A 156 -25.01 19.12 -18.85
N VAL A 157 -26.07 18.35 -19.08
CA VAL A 157 -26.23 16.91 -18.84
C VAL A 157 -27.11 16.40 -19.97
N THR A 158 -26.75 15.28 -20.61
CA THR A 158 -27.53 14.73 -21.73
C THR A 158 -27.80 13.26 -21.45
N GLN A 159 -29.03 12.82 -21.71
CA GLN A 159 -29.47 11.46 -21.41
C GLN A 159 -28.81 10.45 -22.36
N SER A 160 -28.81 9.18 -21.95
CA SER A 160 -28.24 8.08 -22.71
C SER A 160 -28.97 6.78 -22.41
N GLY A 161 -29.10 5.93 -23.43
CA GLY A 161 -29.45 4.52 -23.26
C GLY A 161 -28.20 3.65 -23.32
N ASP A 162 -28.41 2.38 -23.62
CA ASP A 162 -27.36 1.41 -23.90
C ASP A 162 -27.40 1.03 -25.38
N ALA A 163 -26.60 1.71 -26.20
CA ALA A 163 -26.65 1.60 -27.65
C ALA A 163 -25.26 1.32 -28.24
N SER A 164 -25.19 0.32 -29.13
CA SER A 164 -24.00 0.02 -29.93
C SER A 164 -24.14 0.59 -31.33
N GLY A 165 -23.05 1.14 -31.88
CA GLY A 165 -23.06 1.64 -33.25
C GLY A 165 -21.67 1.98 -33.80
N LYS A 166 -21.56 2.02 -35.12
CA LYS A 166 -20.37 2.50 -35.87
C LYS A 166 -20.43 3.99 -36.20
N TYR A 167 -21.54 4.68 -35.87
CA TYR A 167 -21.67 6.13 -36.01
C TYR A 167 -22.57 6.71 -34.93
N LEU A 168 -22.35 7.98 -34.63
CA LEU A 168 -23.19 8.85 -33.81
C LEU A 168 -23.61 10.04 -34.67
N LEU A 169 -24.90 10.12 -34.99
CA LEU A 169 -25.51 11.26 -35.67
C LEU A 169 -26.24 12.12 -34.63
N ILE A 170 -25.94 13.41 -34.65
CA ILE A 170 -26.54 14.46 -33.82
C ILE A 170 -27.32 15.38 -34.77
N LYS A 171 -28.59 15.67 -34.49
CA LYS A 171 -29.41 16.65 -35.21
C LYS A 171 -29.89 17.74 -34.26
N THR A 172 -30.02 18.96 -34.76
CA THR A 172 -30.49 20.13 -34.03
C THR A 172 -31.55 20.87 -34.85
N SER A 173 -32.55 21.46 -34.20
CA SER A 173 -33.58 22.29 -34.86
C SER A 173 -33.14 23.74 -35.07
N GLN A 174 -32.06 24.16 -34.42
CA GLN A 174 -31.45 25.49 -34.46
C GLN A 174 -29.91 25.34 -34.40
N THR A 175 -29.18 26.42 -34.65
CA THR A 175 -27.73 26.46 -34.43
C THR A 175 -27.40 26.30 -32.94
N ILE A 176 -26.52 25.35 -32.59
CA ILE A 176 -26.10 25.12 -31.20
C ILE A 176 -24.59 25.30 -31.05
N SER A 177 -24.19 26.27 -30.22
CA SER A 177 -22.80 26.59 -29.92
C SER A 177 -22.35 25.92 -28.60
N PHE A 178 -21.38 25.00 -28.71
CA PHE A 178 -20.86 24.19 -27.61
C PHE A 178 -19.33 24.22 -27.59
N SER A 179 -18.74 24.15 -26.39
CA SER A 179 -17.28 24.24 -26.21
C SER A 179 -16.57 22.88 -26.14
N LYS A 180 -17.30 21.80 -25.87
CA LYS A 180 -16.77 20.42 -25.80
C LYS A 180 -17.85 19.36 -25.89
N LEU A 181 -17.65 18.33 -26.70
CA LEU A 181 -18.37 17.06 -26.63
C LEU A 181 -17.52 16.02 -25.87
N ARG A 182 -18.15 15.23 -25.01
CA ARG A 182 -17.55 14.04 -24.37
C ARG A 182 -18.45 12.82 -24.59
N VAL A 183 -17.84 11.73 -25.07
CA VAL A 183 -18.47 10.45 -25.33
C VAL A 183 -17.88 9.40 -24.37
N PHE A 184 -18.71 8.61 -23.70
CA PHE A 184 -18.29 7.61 -22.73
C PHE A 184 -18.85 6.21 -23.04
N GLY A 185 -18.06 5.19 -22.72
CA GLY A 185 -18.42 3.77 -22.72
C GLY A 185 -18.07 3.13 -21.36
N CYS A 186 -18.73 2.03 -21.00
CA CYS A 186 -18.23 1.16 -19.92
C CYS A 186 -17.46 -0.03 -20.49
N SER A 187 -16.41 -0.47 -19.81
CA SER A 187 -15.73 -1.75 -20.05
C SER A 187 -16.73 -2.92 -20.15
N PRO A 188 -16.40 -4.02 -20.86
CA PRO A 188 -17.18 -5.26 -20.82
C PRO A 188 -17.48 -5.68 -19.36
N PHE A 189 -18.70 -6.15 -19.09
CA PHE A 189 -19.15 -6.57 -17.75
C PHE A 189 -19.15 -5.50 -16.64
N TRP A 190 -19.06 -4.21 -16.96
CA TRP A 190 -19.26 -3.10 -16.02
C TRP A 190 -20.47 -2.22 -16.37
N PHE A 191 -21.14 -1.63 -15.37
CA PHE A 191 -22.28 -0.73 -15.55
C PHE A 191 -22.35 0.39 -14.49
N GLY A 192 -23.32 1.29 -14.67
CA GLY A 192 -23.56 2.45 -13.82
C GLY A 192 -23.04 3.74 -14.46
N GLN A 193 -23.45 4.90 -13.95
CA GLN A 193 -23.10 6.19 -14.55
C GLN A 193 -21.57 6.45 -14.58
N LYS A 194 -20.82 5.86 -13.63
CA LYS A 194 -19.35 5.94 -13.56
C LYS A 194 -18.67 4.61 -13.90
N CYS A 195 -19.42 3.63 -14.43
CA CYS A 195 -18.97 2.26 -14.70
C CYS A 195 -18.38 1.56 -13.48
N ASP A 196 -18.99 1.76 -12.31
CA ASP A 196 -18.48 1.42 -10.98
C ASP A 196 -19.13 0.18 -10.34
N LYS A 197 -19.99 -0.54 -11.06
CA LYS A 197 -20.58 -1.83 -10.65
C LYS A 197 -20.28 -2.96 -11.65
N GLN A 198 -20.14 -4.20 -11.17
CA GLN A 198 -19.92 -5.41 -11.98
C GLN A 198 -21.24 -6.09 -12.40
N CYS A 199 -21.32 -6.56 -13.66
CA CYS A 199 -22.47 -7.31 -14.19
C CYS A 199 -22.52 -8.75 -13.65
N HIS A 200 -23.46 -9.05 -12.76
CA HIS A 200 -23.65 -10.37 -12.16
C HIS A 200 -24.78 -11.18 -12.82
N CYS A 201 -24.66 -11.40 -14.14
CA CYS A 201 -25.69 -12.05 -14.94
C CYS A 201 -25.46 -13.55 -15.12
N ALA A 202 -26.55 -14.31 -15.28
CA ALA A 202 -26.50 -15.69 -15.69
C ALA A 202 -25.70 -15.88 -16.99
N ASN A 203 -24.95 -16.99 -17.06
CA ASN A 203 -24.13 -17.41 -18.20
C ASN A 203 -23.12 -16.34 -18.68
N TYR A 204 -22.62 -15.49 -17.77
CA TYR A 204 -21.69 -14.39 -18.07
C TYR A 204 -22.19 -13.46 -19.19
N THR A 205 -23.50 -13.19 -19.22
CA THR A 205 -24.09 -12.26 -20.20
C THR A 205 -23.82 -10.79 -19.81
N GLN A 206 -23.74 -9.89 -20.80
CA GLN A 206 -23.49 -8.46 -20.52
C GLN A 206 -24.77 -7.76 -20.05
N CYS A 207 -24.74 -7.20 -18.84
CA CYS A 207 -25.85 -6.40 -18.29
C CYS A 207 -26.05 -5.05 -19.01
N HIS A 208 -27.24 -4.49 -18.87
CA HIS A 208 -27.60 -3.16 -19.36
C HIS A 208 -26.71 -2.08 -18.73
N LYS A 209 -26.03 -1.27 -19.54
CA LYS A 209 -24.90 -0.41 -19.11
C LYS A 209 -25.20 0.69 -18.09
N ILE A 210 -26.47 1.02 -17.85
CA ILE A 210 -26.85 2.04 -16.85
C ILE A 210 -27.54 1.40 -15.63
N SER A 211 -28.51 0.51 -15.84
CA SER A 211 -29.33 -0.05 -14.76
C SER A 211 -28.90 -1.42 -14.25
N GLY A 212 -27.98 -2.12 -14.92
CA GLY A 212 -27.49 -3.44 -14.50
C GLY A 212 -28.42 -4.61 -14.82
N ASN A 213 -29.56 -4.37 -15.47
CA ASN A 213 -30.51 -5.42 -15.81
C ASN A 213 -29.86 -6.52 -16.67
N CYS A 214 -30.04 -7.77 -16.25
CA CYS A 214 -29.52 -8.96 -16.93
C CYS A 214 -30.59 -9.63 -17.80
N PRO A 215 -30.41 -9.76 -19.13
CA PRO A 215 -31.43 -10.32 -20.03
C PRO A 215 -31.84 -11.76 -19.70
N MET A 216 -30.92 -12.55 -19.12
CA MET A 216 -31.14 -13.96 -18.72
C MET A 216 -31.31 -14.12 -17.20
N GLY A 217 -31.56 -13.03 -16.47
CA GLY A 217 -31.59 -13.01 -15.00
C GLY A 217 -30.20 -13.07 -14.36
N CYS A 218 -30.19 -13.13 -13.03
CA CYS A 218 -28.97 -13.03 -12.21
C CYS A 218 -28.18 -14.34 -12.13
N GLU A 219 -26.89 -14.24 -11.79
CA GLU A 219 -26.09 -15.40 -11.38
C GLU A 219 -26.68 -16.08 -10.12
N SER A 220 -26.48 -17.39 -10.00
CA SER A 220 -27.12 -18.18 -8.95
C SER A 220 -26.60 -17.83 -7.55
N GLY A 221 -27.49 -17.32 -6.71
CA GLY A 221 -27.16 -16.73 -5.40
C GLY A 221 -27.28 -15.21 -5.36
N ARG A 222 -27.77 -14.56 -6.43
CA ARG A 222 -28.13 -13.15 -6.44
C ARG A 222 -29.57 -12.87 -6.84
N SER A 223 -30.03 -11.67 -6.53
CA SER A 223 -31.36 -11.14 -6.83
C SER A 223 -31.35 -9.62 -7.01
N GLY A 224 -32.53 -9.03 -7.23
CA GLY A 224 -32.72 -7.60 -7.51
C GLY A 224 -32.63 -7.25 -9.00
N PRO A 225 -33.07 -6.04 -9.40
CA PRO A 225 -33.16 -5.64 -10.79
C PRO A 225 -31.80 -5.49 -11.49
N ASP A 226 -30.76 -5.12 -10.72
CA ASP A 226 -29.38 -4.93 -11.18
C ASP A 226 -28.44 -6.09 -10.77
N CYS A 227 -29.03 -7.18 -10.24
CA CYS A 227 -28.37 -8.39 -9.78
C CYS A 227 -27.25 -8.19 -8.75
N GLN A 228 -27.18 -7.05 -8.05
CA GLN A 228 -26.11 -6.81 -7.07
C GLN A 228 -26.34 -7.50 -5.73
N LYS A 229 -27.60 -7.69 -5.32
CA LYS A 229 -27.96 -8.23 -4.00
C LYS A 229 -27.62 -9.72 -3.92
N LEU A 230 -26.84 -10.13 -2.92
CA LEU A 230 -26.62 -11.54 -2.57
C LEU A 230 -27.83 -12.11 -1.81
N ASN A 231 -28.09 -13.40 -2.03
CA ASN A 231 -29.13 -14.19 -1.37
C ASN A 231 -28.58 -15.06 -0.24
N TYR A 232 -27.27 -15.00 0.02
CA TYR A 232 -26.54 -15.82 0.98
C TYR A 232 -25.43 -15.03 1.66
N GLU A 233 -24.98 -15.53 2.81
CA GLU A 233 -23.80 -15.11 3.54
C GLU A 233 -22.70 -16.17 3.32
N ASN A 234 -21.47 -15.74 3.03
CA ASN A 234 -20.29 -16.62 3.12
C ASN A 234 -19.84 -16.66 4.57
N VAL A 235 -20.22 -17.71 5.31
CA VAL A 235 -19.90 -17.80 6.75
C VAL A 235 -18.44 -18.17 7.03
N ALA A 236 -17.66 -18.52 6.01
CA ALA A 236 -16.22 -18.70 6.08
C ALA A 236 -15.41 -17.40 5.83
N LEU A 237 -16.05 -16.32 5.35
CA LEU A 237 -15.36 -15.08 4.99
C LEU A 237 -14.59 -14.49 6.18
N LYS A 238 -13.29 -14.28 5.98
CA LYS A 238 -12.31 -13.73 6.95
C LYS A 238 -12.22 -14.50 8.26
N LYS A 239 -12.58 -15.79 8.24
CA LYS A 239 -12.29 -16.74 9.32
C LYS A 239 -10.81 -17.18 9.29
N LYS A 240 -10.32 -17.73 10.40
CA LYS A 240 -8.94 -18.24 10.47
C LYS A 240 -8.88 -19.62 9.81
N ALA A 241 -7.96 -19.80 8.88
CA ALA A 241 -7.76 -21.06 8.19
C ALA A 241 -6.39 -21.67 8.53
N SER A 242 -6.22 -22.96 8.25
CA SER A 242 -4.95 -23.66 8.40
C SER A 242 -4.77 -24.69 7.28
N GLN A 243 -3.52 -25.07 7.02
CA GLN A 243 -3.15 -26.04 5.98
C GLN A 243 -1.97 -26.91 6.43
N SER A 244 -1.90 -28.15 5.96
CA SER A 244 -0.87 -29.11 6.44
C SER A 244 0.57 -28.76 6.04
N SER A 245 0.74 -27.81 5.11
CA SER A 245 2.00 -27.08 4.88
C SER A 245 1.77 -25.91 3.93
N THR A 246 2.61 -24.88 4.01
CA THR A 246 2.66 -23.77 3.03
C THR A 246 3.79 -24.01 2.04
N TYR A 247 3.51 -23.88 0.74
CA TYR A 247 4.54 -23.74 -0.29
C TYR A 247 4.92 -22.26 -0.39
N ASN A 248 6.22 -21.96 -0.41
CA ASN A 248 6.71 -20.60 -0.22
C ASN A 248 7.28 -19.95 -1.48
N HIS A 249 7.27 -20.59 -2.64
CA HIS A 249 7.92 -20.06 -3.86
C HIS A 249 6.91 -19.89 -5.01
N SER A 250 7.08 -18.88 -5.86
CA SER A 250 6.36 -18.78 -7.13
C SER A 250 7.05 -17.86 -8.12
N THR A 251 6.90 -18.16 -9.42
CA THR A 251 7.15 -17.22 -10.50
C THR A 251 6.02 -16.18 -10.53
N ILE A 252 6.27 -14.95 -10.07
CA ILE A 252 5.32 -13.84 -10.09
C ILE A 252 5.70 -12.77 -11.11
N LEU A 253 4.73 -11.97 -11.55
CA LEU A 253 4.97 -10.88 -12.50
C LEU A 253 5.36 -9.58 -11.79
N PHE A 254 6.57 -9.10 -12.02
CA PHE A 254 7.06 -7.80 -11.53
C PHE A 254 7.63 -6.98 -12.70
N ASN A 255 7.21 -5.72 -12.88
CA ASN A 255 7.67 -4.84 -13.96
C ASN A 255 7.61 -5.48 -15.37
N ASN A 256 6.49 -6.14 -15.70
CA ASN A 256 6.28 -6.93 -16.94
C ASN A 256 7.24 -8.12 -17.18
N THR A 257 8.06 -8.49 -16.20
CA THR A 257 8.93 -9.68 -16.23
C THR A 257 8.47 -10.73 -15.22
N CYS A 258 8.46 -12.00 -15.60
CA CYS A 258 8.26 -13.09 -14.64
C CYS A 258 9.56 -13.33 -13.86
N GLN A 259 9.48 -13.36 -12.53
CA GLN A 259 10.60 -13.58 -11.61
C GLN A 259 10.18 -14.60 -10.54
N GLU A 260 11.07 -15.51 -10.15
CA GLU A 260 10.82 -16.36 -8.99
C GLU A 260 11.04 -15.55 -7.70
N GLN A 261 10.09 -15.62 -6.78
CA GLN A 261 10.13 -14.95 -5.49
C GLN A 261 9.52 -15.83 -4.40
N ASP A 262 9.91 -15.55 -3.15
CA ASP A 262 9.30 -16.16 -1.98
C ASP A 262 7.96 -15.47 -1.65
N PHE A 263 6.87 -16.23 -1.74
CA PHE A 263 5.51 -15.77 -1.44
C PHE A 263 4.79 -16.74 -0.49
N ASN A 264 4.20 -16.19 0.57
CA ASN A 264 3.45 -16.93 1.58
C ASN A 264 2.02 -17.23 1.10
N PHE A 265 1.83 -18.36 0.42
CA PHE A 265 0.52 -18.85 -0.01
C PHE A 265 -0.27 -19.48 1.18
N SER A 266 -0.56 -18.67 2.20
CA SER A 266 -1.21 -19.11 3.45
C SER A 266 -2.62 -19.66 3.22
N ALA A 267 -3.13 -20.37 4.23
CA ALA A 267 -4.47 -20.95 4.19
C ALA A 267 -5.58 -19.87 4.12
N ASP A 268 -5.36 -18.71 4.75
CA ASP A 268 -6.35 -17.63 4.90
C ASP A 268 -6.67 -16.92 3.58
N LEU A 269 -5.78 -17.03 2.57
CA LEU A 269 -6.05 -16.53 1.22
C LEU A 269 -7.32 -17.13 0.63
N ALA A 270 -7.62 -18.40 0.95
CA ALA A 270 -8.82 -19.08 0.46
C ALA A 270 -10.12 -18.68 1.18
N VAL A 271 -10.09 -17.70 2.06
CA VAL A 271 -11.26 -17.12 2.75
C VAL A 271 -11.17 -15.60 2.89
N ASP A 272 -10.30 -14.93 2.13
CA ASP A 272 -10.17 -13.46 2.21
C ASP A 272 -11.25 -12.71 1.41
N GLY A 273 -11.97 -13.43 0.53
CA GLY A 273 -13.02 -12.93 -0.37
C GLY A 273 -12.55 -12.68 -1.81
N ASN A 274 -11.28 -12.94 -2.15
CA ASN A 274 -10.71 -12.70 -3.46
C ASN A 274 -10.89 -13.91 -4.40
N THR A 275 -11.92 -13.85 -5.26
CA THR A 275 -12.28 -14.90 -6.21
C THR A 275 -11.39 -14.96 -7.46
N ASP A 276 -10.21 -14.33 -7.46
CA ASP A 276 -9.30 -14.34 -8.60
C ASP A 276 -8.56 -15.68 -8.71
N GLN A 277 -8.68 -16.31 -9.88
CA GLN A 277 -8.27 -17.70 -10.11
C GLN A 277 -6.85 -17.81 -10.67
N GLN A 278 -6.15 -16.68 -10.81
CA GLN A 278 -4.76 -16.60 -11.25
C GLN A 278 -3.83 -16.63 -10.04
N HIS A 279 -2.88 -17.56 -10.04
CA HIS A 279 -1.90 -17.74 -8.95
C HIS A 279 -0.82 -16.66 -8.96
N GLU A 280 -0.57 -16.13 -10.15
CA GLU A 280 0.30 -15.01 -10.50
C GLU A 280 -0.28 -13.67 -9.97
N ARG A 281 -1.46 -13.74 -9.32
CA ARG A 281 -2.13 -12.68 -8.55
C ARG A 281 -2.15 -12.93 -7.04
N CYS A 282 -1.42 -13.94 -6.56
CA CYS A 282 -1.23 -14.23 -5.13
C CYS A 282 -2.53 -14.50 -4.35
N SER A 283 -3.62 -14.79 -5.06
CA SER A 283 -4.98 -14.95 -4.53
C SER A 283 -5.30 -16.38 -4.06
N CYS A 284 -4.31 -17.27 -3.98
CA CYS A 284 -4.58 -18.70 -3.87
C CYS A 284 -3.69 -19.39 -2.82
N MET A 285 -4.30 -20.11 -1.88
CA MET A 285 -3.58 -21.00 -0.99
C MET A 285 -2.82 -22.07 -1.79
N HIS A 286 -1.70 -22.56 -1.24
CA HIS A 286 -0.89 -23.57 -1.93
C HIS A 286 -0.08 -24.40 -0.93
N THR A 287 -0.33 -25.72 -0.90
CA THR A 287 0.45 -26.64 -0.06
C THR A 287 1.72 -27.11 -0.74
N ASN A 288 2.65 -27.66 0.04
CA ASN A 288 3.71 -28.50 -0.54
C ASN A 288 3.14 -29.81 -1.07
N LYS A 289 3.94 -30.52 -1.88
CA LYS A 289 3.73 -31.93 -2.22
C LYS A 289 4.14 -32.79 -1.00
N LYS A 290 3.19 -33.14 -0.14
CA LYS A 290 3.40 -33.98 1.06
C LYS A 290 2.38 -35.13 1.08
N TYR A 291 2.48 -36.01 2.08
CA TYR A 291 1.44 -37.01 2.37
C TYR A 291 0.13 -36.30 2.73
N LYS A 292 -1.00 -36.71 2.11
CA LYS A 292 -2.36 -36.16 2.29
C LYS A 292 -2.42 -34.63 2.54
N PRO A 293 -2.11 -33.77 1.56
CA PRO A 293 -2.23 -32.33 1.71
C PRO A 293 -3.67 -31.93 2.02
N SER A 294 -3.85 -31.01 2.97
CA SER A 294 -5.14 -30.60 3.48
C SER A 294 -5.17 -29.14 3.88
N TRP A 295 -6.39 -28.60 3.95
CA TRP A 295 -6.74 -27.26 4.36
C TRP A 295 -8.04 -27.32 5.18
N GLN A 296 -8.21 -26.41 6.12
CA GLN A 296 -9.46 -26.26 6.86
C GLN A 296 -9.68 -24.83 7.33
N VAL A 297 -10.95 -24.47 7.51
CA VAL A 297 -11.40 -23.21 8.13
C VAL A 297 -12.25 -23.51 9.36
N ASP A 298 -12.02 -22.76 10.44
CA ASP A 298 -12.88 -22.75 11.63
C ASP A 298 -13.89 -21.60 11.52
N LEU A 299 -15.18 -21.93 11.47
CA LEU A 299 -16.27 -20.97 11.33
C LEU A 299 -16.59 -20.25 12.65
N GLY A 300 -16.00 -20.65 13.77
CA GLY A 300 -16.12 -20.02 15.10
C GLY A 300 -17.45 -20.26 15.82
N LYS A 301 -18.38 -20.99 15.18
CA LYS A 301 -19.58 -21.61 15.76
C LYS A 301 -20.04 -22.72 14.83
N ARG A 302 -21.03 -23.51 15.25
CA ARG A 302 -21.68 -24.50 14.37
C ARG A 302 -22.71 -23.87 13.43
N TYR A 303 -22.82 -24.46 12.25
CA TYR A 303 -23.74 -24.09 11.18
C TYR A 303 -24.34 -25.35 10.54
N ASN A 304 -25.54 -25.22 9.93
CA ASN A 304 -26.18 -26.28 9.16
C ASN A 304 -25.72 -26.19 7.70
N ILE A 305 -24.57 -26.80 7.42
CA ILE A 305 -23.84 -26.65 6.16
C ILE A 305 -24.36 -27.69 5.16
N SER A 306 -24.71 -27.22 3.97
CA SER A 306 -25.08 -28.09 2.84
C SER A 306 -24.46 -27.65 1.51
N GLN A 307 -23.91 -26.44 1.43
CA GLN A 307 -23.48 -25.82 0.17
C GLN A 307 -22.14 -25.12 0.35
N ILE A 308 -21.20 -25.42 -0.56
CA ILE A 308 -19.84 -24.89 -0.55
C ILE A 308 -19.48 -24.54 -2.00
N ARG A 309 -18.92 -23.37 -2.25
CA ARG A 309 -18.32 -23.02 -3.54
C ARG A 309 -16.81 -22.91 -3.39
N ILE A 310 -16.09 -23.54 -4.30
CA ILE A 310 -14.63 -23.44 -4.40
C ILE A 310 -14.28 -22.82 -5.76
N TYR A 311 -13.39 -21.84 -5.73
CA TYR A 311 -12.76 -21.23 -6.90
C TYR A 311 -11.36 -21.84 -7.06
N PRO A 312 -11.18 -22.94 -7.83
CA PRO A 312 -9.86 -23.52 -8.07
C PRO A 312 -8.92 -22.57 -8.85
N ARG A 313 -7.61 -22.84 -8.82
CA ARG A 313 -6.64 -22.19 -9.72
C ARG A 313 -6.97 -22.56 -11.17
N ASN A 314 -7.21 -21.57 -12.03
CA ASN A 314 -7.61 -21.81 -13.44
C ASN A 314 -6.52 -22.56 -14.22
N ALA A 315 -5.25 -22.22 -13.99
CA ALA A 315 -4.14 -23.04 -14.46
C ALA A 315 -4.04 -24.36 -13.67
N ASN A 316 -4.44 -25.46 -14.31
CA ASN A 316 -4.40 -26.86 -13.82
C ASN A 316 -5.55 -27.29 -12.88
N LEU A 317 -6.82 -27.15 -13.32
CA LEU A 317 -8.01 -27.62 -12.58
C LEU A 317 -7.90 -29.07 -12.02
N PHE A 318 -7.21 -29.97 -12.70
CA PHE A 318 -6.94 -31.36 -12.24
C PHE A 318 -6.16 -31.46 -10.90
N ARG A 319 -5.64 -30.35 -10.35
CA ARG A 319 -4.98 -30.34 -9.04
C ARG A 319 -5.95 -30.43 -7.85
N ILE A 320 -7.24 -30.16 -8.05
CA ILE A 320 -8.30 -30.33 -7.03
C ILE A 320 -9.14 -31.61 -7.25
N GLU A 321 -8.92 -32.31 -8.36
CA GLU A 321 -9.50 -33.64 -8.66
C GLU A 321 -9.10 -34.69 -7.61
N ASN A 322 -10.05 -35.49 -7.13
CA ASN A 322 -9.90 -36.45 -6.03
C ASN A 322 -9.51 -35.78 -4.68
N THR A 323 -10.12 -34.62 -4.41
CA THR A 323 -10.24 -34.07 -3.04
C THR A 323 -11.55 -34.49 -2.40
N GLU A 324 -11.53 -34.67 -1.10
CA GLU A 324 -12.69 -34.91 -0.24
C GLU A 324 -12.94 -33.69 0.64
N ILE A 325 -14.21 -33.38 0.88
CA ILE A 325 -14.67 -32.27 1.70
C ILE A 325 -15.43 -32.82 2.89
N HIS A 326 -14.99 -32.47 4.10
CA HIS A 326 -15.59 -32.89 5.36
C HIS A 326 -16.13 -31.69 6.15
N ILE A 327 -17.20 -31.92 6.90
CA ILE A 327 -17.82 -31.01 7.87
C ILE A 327 -17.65 -31.65 9.25
N ASP A 328 -16.84 -31.03 10.11
CA ASP A 328 -16.19 -31.71 11.24
C ASP A 328 -15.61 -33.08 10.75
N ASP A 329 -16.15 -34.21 11.21
CA ASP A 329 -15.74 -35.57 10.78
C ASP A 329 -16.59 -36.17 9.63
N SER A 330 -17.66 -35.50 9.19
CA SER A 330 -18.63 -36.04 8.22
C SER A 330 -18.28 -35.70 6.76
N LEU A 331 -18.18 -36.70 5.89
CA LEU A 331 -17.94 -36.50 4.45
C LEU A 331 -19.15 -35.82 3.77
N CYS A 332 -18.95 -34.61 3.24
CA CYS A 332 -19.93 -33.86 2.45
C CYS A 332 -19.93 -34.33 0.98
N ALA A 333 -18.75 -34.37 0.35
CA ALA A 333 -18.60 -34.69 -1.08
C ALA A 333 -17.14 -35.00 -1.49
N THR A 334 -16.98 -35.56 -2.69
CA THR A 334 -15.68 -35.81 -3.35
C THR A 334 -15.65 -35.15 -4.73
N ILE A 335 -14.62 -34.34 -5.03
CA ILE A 335 -14.50 -33.61 -6.30
C ILE A 335 -13.87 -34.52 -7.37
N THR A 336 -14.71 -35.18 -8.18
CA THR A 336 -14.24 -36.10 -9.24
C THR A 336 -14.07 -35.46 -10.62
N LYS A 337 -14.74 -34.33 -10.90
CA LYS A 337 -14.66 -33.60 -12.18
C LYS A 337 -14.65 -32.08 -11.94
N PRO A 338 -13.47 -31.46 -11.75
CA PRO A 338 -13.37 -30.02 -11.48
C PRO A 338 -13.78 -29.18 -12.69
N LYS A 339 -14.35 -28.00 -12.42
CA LYS A 339 -14.77 -26.97 -13.37
C LYS A 339 -14.13 -25.64 -12.98
N GLU A 340 -14.28 -24.59 -13.79
CA GLU A 340 -13.78 -23.25 -13.43
C GLU A 340 -14.32 -22.76 -12.07
N ILE A 341 -15.61 -22.97 -11.78
CA ILE A 341 -16.16 -22.82 -10.43
C ILE A 341 -16.79 -24.16 -10.01
N ILE A 342 -16.52 -24.59 -8.78
CA ILE A 342 -17.00 -25.87 -8.23
C ILE A 342 -17.98 -25.57 -7.10
N ASP A 343 -19.27 -25.64 -7.40
CA ASP A 343 -20.34 -25.53 -6.40
C ASP A 343 -20.77 -26.91 -5.94
N ILE A 344 -20.32 -27.30 -4.75
CA ILE A 344 -20.63 -28.55 -4.07
C ILE A 344 -21.99 -28.45 -3.39
N GLN A 345 -22.75 -29.53 -3.52
CA GLN A 345 -23.94 -29.82 -2.75
C GLN A 345 -23.65 -31.06 -1.90
N CYS A 346 -23.65 -30.94 -0.58
CA CYS A 346 -23.53 -32.09 0.32
C CYS A 346 -24.76 -33.00 0.16
N THR A 347 -24.58 -34.31 0.37
CA THR A 347 -25.65 -35.32 0.26
C THR A 347 -26.79 -35.11 1.26
N ASN A 348 -26.44 -34.67 2.47
CA ASN A 348 -27.36 -34.26 3.54
C ASN A 348 -26.97 -32.86 4.06
N ILE A 349 -27.82 -32.26 4.89
CA ILE A 349 -27.42 -31.14 5.74
C ILE A 349 -26.51 -31.69 6.85
N LEU A 350 -25.33 -31.09 7.05
CA LEU A 350 -24.36 -31.48 8.06
C LEU A 350 -24.20 -30.33 9.06
N GLU A 351 -24.44 -30.60 10.35
CA GLU A 351 -24.11 -29.66 11.42
C GLU A 351 -22.61 -29.76 11.73
N GLY A 352 -21.89 -28.64 11.67
CA GLY A 352 -20.47 -28.60 12.03
C GLY A 352 -19.90 -27.20 12.09
N SER A 353 -18.64 -27.12 12.55
CA SER A 353 -17.88 -25.89 12.82
C SER A 353 -16.62 -25.77 11.97
N ILE A 354 -16.07 -26.89 11.51
CA ILE A 354 -14.86 -26.94 10.68
C ILE A 354 -15.22 -27.43 9.29
N VAL A 355 -14.81 -26.70 8.25
CA VAL A 355 -14.87 -27.18 6.85
C VAL A 355 -13.46 -27.55 6.44
N LYS A 356 -13.25 -28.81 6.02
CA LYS A 356 -11.93 -29.40 5.75
C LYS A 356 -11.89 -29.99 4.34
N ILE A 357 -10.88 -29.59 3.56
CA ILE A 357 -10.64 -30.06 2.19
C ILE A 357 -9.30 -30.81 2.19
N SER A 358 -9.29 -32.08 1.77
CA SER A 358 -8.08 -32.91 1.81
C SER A 358 -7.95 -33.83 0.59
N ARG A 359 -6.71 -34.09 0.16
CA ARG A 359 -6.40 -35.14 -0.83
C ARG A 359 -6.08 -36.46 -0.12
N ASN A 360 -6.49 -37.58 -0.72
CA ASN A 360 -6.07 -38.91 -0.28
C ASN A 360 -4.85 -39.46 -1.04
N ASP A 361 -4.27 -38.69 -1.96
CA ASP A 361 -3.01 -39.03 -2.64
C ASP A 361 -1.80 -38.24 -2.11
N ASN A 362 -0.60 -38.75 -2.39
CA ASN A 362 0.68 -38.23 -1.87
C ASN A 362 1.57 -37.66 -2.99
N LYS A 363 1.02 -37.47 -4.20
CA LYS A 363 1.78 -37.14 -5.43
C LYS A 363 1.48 -35.75 -5.97
N ARG A 364 0.53 -35.02 -5.38
CA ARG A 364 0.07 -33.69 -5.82
C ARG A 364 -0.01 -32.73 -4.63
N ASN A 365 -0.05 -31.44 -4.93
CA ASN A 365 -0.26 -30.33 -4.00
C ASN A 365 -1.72 -29.84 -4.06
N LEU A 366 -2.26 -29.38 -2.94
CA LEU A 366 -3.57 -28.73 -2.88
C LEU A 366 -3.42 -27.23 -3.15
N ASN A 367 -4.29 -26.66 -3.98
CA ASN A 367 -4.29 -25.23 -4.35
C ASN A 367 -5.66 -24.80 -4.90
N PHE A 368 -6.21 -23.72 -4.35
CA PHE A 368 -7.45 -23.03 -4.74
C PHE A 368 -7.44 -21.60 -4.18
N CYS A 369 -8.41 -20.78 -4.59
CA CYS A 369 -8.32 -19.31 -4.46
C CYS A 369 -9.36 -18.70 -3.53
N GLU A 370 -10.59 -19.22 -3.46
CA GLU A 370 -11.59 -18.84 -2.44
C GLU A 370 -12.49 -20.05 -2.16
N VAL A 371 -12.98 -20.16 -0.93
CA VAL A 371 -13.94 -21.16 -0.44
C VAL A 371 -15.10 -20.44 0.26
N GLU A 372 -16.22 -20.31 -0.44
CA GLU A 372 -17.45 -19.84 0.18
C GLU A 372 -18.17 -21.00 0.87
N VAL A 373 -18.59 -20.81 2.12
CA VAL A 373 -19.54 -21.70 2.82
C VAL A 373 -20.88 -20.98 2.88
N LEU A 374 -21.86 -21.47 2.13
CA LEU A 374 -23.08 -20.71 1.82
C LEU A 374 -24.18 -20.98 2.86
N GLN A 375 -24.52 -19.95 3.63
CA GLN A 375 -25.74 -19.91 4.44
C GLN A 375 -26.77 -19.00 3.75
N CYS A 376 -27.97 -19.50 3.44
CA CYS A 376 -28.97 -18.64 2.79
C CYS A 376 -29.44 -17.51 3.74
N LEU A 377 -29.71 -16.34 3.18
CA LEU A 377 -30.35 -15.27 3.92
C LEU A 377 -31.84 -15.59 4.12
N PRO A 378 -32.48 -15.07 5.19
CA PRO A 378 -33.93 -15.19 5.38
C PRO A 378 -34.69 -14.73 4.12
N GLY A 379 -35.67 -15.54 3.70
CA GLY A 379 -36.40 -15.33 2.45
C GLY A 379 -35.81 -16.04 1.23
N PHE A 380 -34.73 -16.82 1.36
CA PHE A 380 -34.12 -17.60 0.26
C PHE A 380 -33.81 -19.05 0.66
N TYR A 381 -33.85 -19.96 -0.33
CA TYR A 381 -33.61 -21.40 -0.13
C TYR A 381 -33.05 -22.12 -1.37
N GLY A 382 -32.71 -23.39 -1.16
CA GLY A 382 -32.36 -24.34 -2.22
C GLY A 382 -30.96 -24.12 -2.77
N TYR A 383 -30.64 -24.80 -3.88
CA TYR A 383 -29.29 -24.81 -4.45
C TYR A 383 -28.80 -23.39 -4.78
N ARG A 384 -27.67 -23.01 -4.16
CA ARG A 384 -27.05 -21.67 -4.16
C ARG A 384 -27.97 -20.54 -3.69
N CYS A 385 -28.97 -20.84 -2.86
CA CYS A 385 -29.97 -19.86 -2.38
C CYS A 385 -30.66 -19.11 -3.55
N LYS A 386 -30.84 -19.79 -4.69
CA LYS A 386 -31.40 -19.21 -5.91
C LYS A 386 -32.89 -18.95 -5.82
N ASN A 387 -33.62 -19.78 -5.06
CA ASN A 387 -35.06 -19.66 -4.93
C ASN A 387 -35.38 -18.67 -3.81
N SER A 388 -36.24 -17.69 -4.06
CA SER A 388 -36.92 -16.98 -2.96
C SER A 388 -37.92 -17.94 -2.30
N CYS A 389 -38.11 -17.83 -0.98
CA CYS A 389 -39.12 -18.60 -0.25
C CYS A 389 -40.49 -18.52 -0.94
N PRO A 390 -41.34 -19.56 -0.82
CA PRO A 390 -42.75 -19.44 -1.17
C PRO A 390 -43.42 -18.32 -0.35
N GLU A 391 -44.69 -18.04 -0.68
CA GLU A 391 -45.56 -17.17 0.13
C GLU A 391 -45.87 -17.83 1.49
N CYS A 392 -44.88 -17.77 2.37
CA CYS A 392 -44.86 -18.27 3.74
C CYS A 392 -45.28 -17.20 4.75
N LYS A 393 -45.78 -17.62 5.90
CA LYS A 393 -45.99 -16.74 7.06
C LYS A 393 -44.65 -16.11 7.47
N ASN A 394 -44.64 -14.78 7.67
CA ASN A 394 -43.45 -13.96 7.91
C ASN A 394 -42.34 -14.03 6.82
N SER A 395 -42.66 -14.47 5.60
CA SER A 395 -41.71 -14.59 4.47
C SER A 395 -40.48 -15.48 4.75
N SER A 396 -40.56 -16.37 5.75
CA SER A 396 -39.47 -17.25 6.15
C SER A 396 -39.80 -18.71 5.83
N CYS A 397 -38.80 -19.45 5.36
CA CYS A 397 -38.89 -20.86 5.01
C CYS A 397 -37.60 -21.59 5.40
N GLU A 398 -37.67 -22.92 5.45
CA GLU A 398 -36.46 -23.73 5.60
C GLU A 398 -35.52 -23.50 4.41
N GLN A 399 -34.30 -23.06 4.71
CA GLN A 399 -33.28 -22.68 3.71
C GLN A 399 -32.85 -23.84 2.79
N TRP A 400 -33.15 -25.07 3.16
CA TRP A 400 -32.92 -26.26 2.33
C TRP A 400 -34.09 -26.52 1.37
N SER A 401 -35.24 -26.96 1.88
CA SER A 401 -36.37 -27.41 1.06
C SER A 401 -37.29 -26.30 0.54
N GLY A 402 -37.27 -25.12 1.17
CA GLY A 402 -38.26 -24.06 0.96
C GLY A 402 -39.57 -24.27 1.73
N THR A 403 -39.64 -25.29 2.61
CA THR A 403 -40.85 -25.58 3.39
C THR A 403 -41.16 -24.43 4.36
N CYS A 404 -42.37 -23.91 4.28
CA CYS A 404 -42.87 -22.89 5.21
C CYS A 404 -43.19 -23.52 6.57
N GLN A 405 -42.22 -23.55 7.48
CA GLN A 405 -42.36 -24.14 8.82
C GLN A 405 -43.50 -23.52 9.66
N LEU A 406 -43.91 -22.28 9.34
CA LEU A 406 -45.02 -21.55 9.98
C LEU A 406 -46.30 -21.49 9.13
N GLY A 407 -46.40 -22.31 8.08
CA GLY A 407 -47.51 -22.29 7.12
C GLY A 407 -47.42 -21.17 6.08
N CYS A 408 -48.43 -21.09 5.21
CA CYS A 408 -48.48 -20.11 4.12
C CYS A 408 -48.95 -18.72 4.58
N SER A 409 -48.72 -17.70 3.74
CA SER A 409 -49.29 -16.36 3.91
C SER A 409 -50.79 -16.33 3.54
N LEU A 410 -51.49 -15.24 3.87
CA LEU A 410 -52.90 -15.06 3.53
C LEU A 410 -53.12 -15.12 2.02
N GLY A 411 -54.07 -15.95 1.59
CA GLY A 411 -54.39 -16.19 0.19
C GLY A 411 -53.60 -17.30 -0.48
N TYR A 412 -52.95 -18.17 0.30
CA TYR A 412 -52.27 -19.36 -0.18
C TYR A 412 -52.59 -20.58 0.70
N LYS A 413 -52.65 -21.76 0.06
CA LYS A 413 -52.78 -23.06 0.72
C LYS A 413 -51.56 -23.93 0.43
N PHE A 414 -51.18 -24.74 1.41
CA PHE A 414 -50.06 -25.67 1.28
C PHE A 414 -50.51 -26.92 0.50
N ASN A 415 -49.95 -27.11 -0.70
CA ASN A 415 -50.12 -28.31 -1.51
C ASN A 415 -48.75 -28.66 -2.11
N LYS A 416 -47.89 -29.29 -1.30
CA LYS A 416 -46.43 -29.47 -1.50
C LYS A 416 -45.62 -28.16 -1.50
N THR A 417 -46.17 -27.07 -2.04
CA THR A 417 -45.70 -25.68 -1.86
C THR A 417 -46.89 -24.76 -1.55
N CYS A 418 -46.64 -23.51 -1.17
CA CYS A 418 -47.72 -22.53 -1.00
C CYS A 418 -48.25 -22.07 -2.36
N THR A 419 -49.46 -22.53 -2.69
CA THR A 419 -50.16 -22.24 -3.94
C THR A 419 -51.28 -21.23 -3.69
N ALA A 420 -51.47 -20.28 -4.60
CA ALA A 420 -52.52 -19.27 -4.44
C ALA A 420 -53.91 -19.91 -4.37
N CYS A 421 -54.87 -19.25 -3.71
CA CYS A 421 -56.23 -19.76 -3.64
C CYS A 421 -56.86 -19.91 -5.03
N SER A 422 -57.65 -20.96 -5.17
CA SER A 422 -58.37 -21.27 -6.40
C SER A 422 -59.46 -20.22 -6.65
N THR A 423 -59.84 -20.00 -7.91
CA THR A 423 -60.91 -19.07 -8.32
C THR A 423 -62.10 -19.11 -7.37
N GLY A 424 -62.51 -17.95 -6.85
CA GLY A 424 -63.60 -17.85 -5.87
C GLY A 424 -63.25 -18.29 -4.44
N THR A 425 -61.99 -18.49 -4.07
CA THR A 425 -61.57 -18.71 -2.67
C THR A 425 -60.45 -17.76 -2.24
N PHE A 426 -60.35 -17.46 -0.93
CA PHE A 426 -59.38 -16.53 -0.36
C PHE A 426 -59.06 -16.82 1.12
N GLY A 427 -58.15 -16.03 1.71
CA GLY A 427 -57.86 -16.02 3.15
C GLY A 427 -56.85 -17.08 3.61
N GLU A 428 -56.77 -17.33 4.92
CA GLU A 428 -55.86 -18.34 5.47
C GLU A 428 -56.31 -19.75 5.05
N GLY A 429 -55.38 -20.55 4.51
CA GLY A 429 -55.66 -21.91 4.01
C GLY A 429 -56.62 -21.98 2.82
N CYS A 430 -57.04 -20.84 2.26
CA CYS A 430 -58.09 -20.74 1.23
C CYS A 430 -59.46 -21.28 1.68
N LEU A 431 -59.79 -21.11 2.96
CA LEU A 431 -61.02 -21.62 3.57
C LEU A 431 -62.23 -20.69 3.42
N GLN A 432 -62.06 -19.50 2.84
CA GLN A 432 -63.12 -18.49 2.67
C GLN A 432 -63.51 -18.39 1.18
N THR A 433 -64.79 -18.18 0.87
CA THR A 433 -65.34 -18.20 -0.50
C THR A 433 -65.72 -16.78 -0.94
N CYS A 434 -65.34 -16.35 -2.15
CA CYS A 434 -65.79 -15.05 -2.65
C CYS A 434 -67.22 -15.08 -3.20
N HIS A 435 -67.93 -14.00 -2.90
CA HIS A 435 -69.20 -13.61 -3.50
C HIS A 435 -68.97 -12.41 -4.43
N CYS A 436 -67.96 -12.55 -5.29
CA CYS A 436 -67.60 -11.59 -6.32
C CYS A 436 -68.61 -11.75 -7.47
N LYS A 437 -69.07 -10.66 -8.10
CA LYS A 437 -69.94 -10.76 -9.30
C LYS A 437 -69.29 -11.59 -10.44
N ASN A 438 -67.96 -11.62 -10.45
CA ASN A 438 -67.13 -12.51 -11.26
C ASN A 438 -66.02 -13.08 -10.38
N ASN A 439 -66.11 -14.35 -10.00
CA ASN A 439 -65.16 -14.99 -9.07
C ASN A 439 -63.72 -15.16 -9.64
N ASN A 440 -63.49 -14.90 -10.93
CA ASN A 440 -62.14 -14.76 -11.50
C ASN A 440 -61.43 -13.48 -11.05
N ASN A 441 -62.18 -12.43 -10.72
CA ASN A 441 -61.67 -11.14 -10.25
C ASN A 441 -61.56 -11.07 -8.71
N CYS A 442 -61.58 -12.23 -8.04
CA CYS A 442 -61.34 -12.37 -6.60
C CYS A 442 -59.86 -12.11 -6.25
N ASN A 443 -59.61 -11.15 -5.37
CA ASN A 443 -58.33 -11.04 -4.69
C ASN A 443 -58.18 -12.19 -3.67
N HIS A 444 -57.46 -13.23 -4.07
CA HIS A 444 -57.19 -14.41 -3.25
C HIS A 444 -56.62 -14.11 -1.84
N LYS A 445 -56.02 -12.94 -1.57
CA LYS A 445 -55.51 -12.60 -0.22
C LYS A 445 -56.59 -12.06 0.73
N ASN A 446 -57.59 -11.32 0.24
CA ASN A 446 -58.56 -10.61 1.10
C ASN A 446 -60.03 -10.61 0.61
N GLY A 447 -60.34 -11.29 -0.48
CA GLY A 447 -61.69 -11.46 -1.02
C GLY A 447 -62.23 -10.29 -1.84
N SER A 448 -61.47 -9.19 -2.06
CA SER A 448 -61.99 -8.02 -2.80
C SER A 448 -62.21 -8.27 -4.30
N CYS A 449 -63.16 -7.56 -4.90
CA CYS A 449 -63.84 -7.95 -6.14
C CYS A 449 -63.66 -6.96 -7.31
N GLY A 450 -62.52 -6.26 -7.36
CA GLY A 450 -62.21 -5.28 -8.41
C GLY A 450 -63.25 -4.17 -8.53
N SER A 451 -63.55 -3.77 -9.77
CA SER A 451 -64.53 -2.72 -10.12
C SER A 451 -65.94 -3.26 -10.46
N GLU A 452 -66.12 -4.58 -10.55
CA GLU A 452 -67.36 -5.21 -11.01
C GLU A 452 -68.41 -5.43 -9.89
N GLY A 453 -67.96 -5.37 -8.63
CA GLY A 453 -68.81 -5.40 -7.44
C GLY A 453 -69.22 -6.81 -6.98
N CYS A 454 -70.21 -6.83 -6.08
CA CYS A 454 -70.64 -8.03 -5.37
C CYS A 454 -71.68 -8.85 -6.13
N GLU A 455 -71.73 -10.14 -5.83
CA GLU A 455 -72.80 -11.05 -6.21
C GLU A 455 -74.15 -10.61 -5.60
N ALA A 456 -75.25 -11.01 -6.24
CA ALA A 456 -76.60 -10.73 -5.75
C ALA A 456 -76.81 -11.37 -4.37
N GLY A 457 -77.03 -10.53 -3.36
CA GLY A 457 -77.14 -10.98 -1.97
C GLY A 457 -75.95 -10.61 -1.09
N TYR A 458 -74.93 -9.91 -1.60
CA TYR A 458 -73.75 -9.51 -0.83
C TYR A 458 -73.43 -8.00 -0.93
N LYS A 459 -72.59 -7.49 -0.02
CA LYS A 459 -72.15 -6.09 0.09
C LYS A 459 -70.78 -5.96 0.80
N GLY A 460 -70.30 -4.72 0.94
CA GLY A 460 -69.03 -4.38 1.60
C GLY A 460 -67.83 -4.37 0.64
N PRO A 461 -66.69 -3.78 1.03
CA PRO A 461 -65.51 -3.59 0.16
C PRO A 461 -64.83 -4.90 -0.27
N THR A 462 -65.14 -6.01 0.41
CA THR A 462 -64.68 -7.36 0.09
C THR A 462 -65.83 -8.27 -0.37
N CYS A 463 -67.07 -7.77 -0.46
CA CYS A 463 -68.28 -8.54 -0.78
C CYS A 463 -68.55 -9.76 0.12
N GLN A 464 -67.98 -9.82 1.32
CA GLN A 464 -68.16 -10.94 2.26
C GLN A 464 -69.35 -10.73 3.21
N GLU A 465 -69.89 -9.51 3.30
CA GLU A 465 -71.09 -9.23 4.07
C GLU A 465 -72.32 -9.70 3.27
N SER A 466 -72.92 -10.80 3.66
CA SER A 466 -74.23 -11.20 3.12
C SER A 466 -75.31 -10.18 3.55
N LYS A 467 -76.24 -9.91 2.63
CA LYS A 467 -77.52 -9.21 2.88
C LYS A 467 -78.47 -10.17 3.59
N PHE A 468 -78.09 -10.60 4.80
CA PHE A 468 -78.90 -11.58 5.53
C PHE A 468 -80.28 -11.01 5.86
N ASN A 469 -81.30 -11.85 5.67
CA ASN A 469 -82.69 -11.46 5.80
C ASN A 469 -83.01 -10.98 7.22
N ILE A 470 -83.68 -9.82 7.35
CA ILE A 470 -83.88 -9.07 8.60
C ILE A 470 -84.72 -9.86 9.65
N TYR A 471 -85.36 -10.95 9.23
CA TYR A 471 -86.22 -11.79 10.06
C TYR A 471 -85.51 -12.57 11.18
N ILE A 472 -84.22 -12.92 11.05
CA ILE A 472 -83.53 -13.74 12.08
C ILE A 472 -83.33 -12.98 13.40
N PRO A 473 -82.81 -11.73 13.42
CA PRO A 473 -82.76 -10.93 14.65
C PRO A 473 -84.14 -10.68 15.28
N ILE A 474 -85.20 -10.60 14.49
CA ILE A 474 -86.57 -10.39 14.98
C ILE A 474 -87.07 -11.64 15.72
N ILE A 475 -86.88 -12.84 15.15
CA ILE A 475 -87.29 -14.10 15.79
C ILE A 475 -86.50 -14.33 17.09
N ILE A 476 -85.17 -14.12 17.06
CA ILE A 476 -84.33 -14.24 18.26
C ILE A 476 -84.71 -13.18 19.30
N GLY A 477 -85.00 -11.94 18.88
CA GLY A 477 -85.48 -10.86 19.75
C GLY A 477 -86.80 -11.22 20.45
N LEU A 478 -87.78 -11.77 19.74
CA LEU A 478 -89.06 -12.20 20.31
C LEU A 478 -88.88 -13.35 21.33
N VAL A 479 -88.00 -14.32 21.04
CA VAL A 479 -87.68 -15.41 21.99
C VAL A 479 -86.97 -14.87 23.23
N ILE A 480 -86.01 -13.96 23.09
CA ILE A 480 -85.31 -13.33 24.22
C ILE A 480 -86.28 -12.47 25.05
N ILE A 481 -87.20 -11.72 24.42
CA ILE A 481 -88.24 -10.96 25.13
C ILE A 481 -89.15 -11.91 25.94
N GLY A 482 -89.55 -13.05 25.37
CA GLY A 482 -90.30 -14.08 26.10
C GLY A 482 -89.54 -14.62 27.32
N ILE A 483 -88.26 -14.97 27.15
CA ILE A 483 -87.39 -15.45 28.24
C ILE A 483 -87.18 -14.37 29.31
N VAL A 484 -87.03 -13.11 28.91
CA VAL A 484 -86.88 -11.98 29.84
C VAL A 484 -88.18 -11.69 30.60
N ILE A 485 -89.35 -11.82 29.99
CA ILE A 485 -90.64 -11.69 30.69
C ILE A 485 -90.82 -12.80 31.73
N VAL A 486 -90.54 -14.06 31.37
CA VAL A 486 -90.57 -15.19 32.32
C VAL A 486 -89.53 -15.00 33.43
N GLY A 487 -88.31 -14.57 33.07
CA GLY A 487 -87.24 -14.25 34.01
C GLY A 487 -87.61 -13.12 34.98
N LEU A 488 -88.31 -12.07 34.51
CA LEU A 488 -88.80 -10.97 35.33
C LEU A 488 -89.89 -11.43 36.31
N ILE A 489 -90.82 -12.30 35.89
CA ILE A 489 -91.85 -12.88 36.77
C ILE A 489 -91.20 -13.69 37.91
N ILE A 490 -90.15 -14.47 37.60
CA ILE A 490 -89.36 -15.20 38.61
C ILE A 490 -88.58 -14.22 39.51
N TYR A 491 -87.94 -13.21 38.92
CA TYR A 491 -87.15 -12.19 39.62
C TYR A 491 -87.98 -11.38 40.62
N PHE A 492 -89.19 -10.96 40.26
CA PHE A 492 -90.11 -10.27 41.18
C PHE A 492 -90.61 -11.18 42.32
N LYS A 493 -90.68 -12.51 42.11
CA LYS A 493 -90.95 -13.47 43.19
C LYS A 493 -89.78 -13.63 44.17
N VAL A 494 -88.54 -13.61 43.69
CA VAL A 494 -87.33 -13.83 44.53
C VAL A 494 -86.85 -12.55 45.22
N LYS A 495 -86.95 -11.38 44.57
CA LYS A 495 -86.37 -10.11 45.04
C LYS A 495 -87.15 -9.40 46.17
N ARG A 496 -87.80 -10.14 47.06
CA ARG A 496 -88.37 -9.60 48.32
C ARG A 496 -87.49 -9.88 49.56
N SER A 497 -86.42 -10.66 49.43
CA SER A 497 -85.48 -10.94 50.53
C SER A 497 -84.11 -10.27 50.35
N LYS A 498 -83.83 -9.31 51.24
CA LYS A 498 -82.49 -8.82 51.66
C LYS A 498 -81.57 -8.14 50.61
N ARG A 499 -81.43 -6.82 50.76
CA ARG A 499 -80.33 -5.97 50.24
C ARG A 499 -79.49 -5.46 51.40
N LYS A 500 -78.16 -5.43 51.26
CA LYS A 500 -77.27 -4.39 51.82
C LYS A 500 -75.98 -4.31 50.97
N LYS A 501 -75.68 -3.08 50.52
CA LYS A 501 -74.37 -2.37 50.43
C LYS A 501 -73.07 -3.19 50.34
N LYS A 502 -71.98 -2.78 49.68
CA LYS A 502 -71.48 -1.72 48.73
C LYS A 502 -69.93 -2.02 48.67
N ASP A 503 -69.03 -1.51 47.83
CA ASP A 503 -68.92 -0.24 47.09
C ASP A 503 -68.05 -0.36 45.80
N THR A 504 -67.74 0.77 45.13
CA THR A 504 -66.95 0.89 43.85
C THR A 504 -65.71 1.82 44.06
N SER A 505 -64.88 2.40 43.14
CA SER A 505 -64.76 2.64 41.66
C SER A 505 -63.41 3.38 41.35
N LEU A 506 -62.84 3.61 40.14
CA LEU A 506 -62.87 3.05 38.76
C LEU A 506 -61.80 3.77 37.85
N ILE A 507 -61.18 3.08 36.87
CA ILE A 507 -60.74 3.58 35.53
C ILE A 507 -59.47 4.50 35.39
N MET A 508 -58.99 4.71 34.14
CA MET A 508 -57.82 5.48 33.63
C MET A 508 -58.29 6.63 32.68
N PRO A 509 -57.81 6.97 31.43
CA PRO A 509 -56.62 6.62 30.58
C PRO A 509 -55.91 7.78 29.76
N LYS A 510 -54.73 7.46 29.17
CA LYS A 510 -54.09 7.92 27.89
C LYS A 510 -54.00 9.41 27.40
N VAL A 511 -52.73 9.87 27.22
CA VAL A 511 -52.06 10.46 26.00
C VAL A 511 -52.48 11.85 25.41
N SER A 512 -51.54 12.84 25.35
CA SER A 512 -50.99 13.49 24.11
C SER A 512 -50.12 14.78 24.27
N LEU A 513 -49.04 14.89 23.45
CA LEU A 513 -48.37 16.06 22.75
C LEU A 513 -47.92 17.43 23.39
N GLN A 514 -46.65 17.78 23.06
CA GLN A 514 -46.01 19.09 22.70
C GLN A 514 -45.64 20.26 23.68
N GLU A 515 -44.35 20.67 23.56
CA GLU A 515 -43.72 22.03 23.51
C GLU A 515 -43.50 23.01 24.71
N ASN A 516 -42.19 23.26 24.97
CA ASN A 516 -41.45 24.56 25.06
C ASN A 516 -41.50 25.56 26.26
N ILE A 517 -40.27 25.99 26.70
CA ILE A 517 -39.83 27.36 27.11
C ILE A 517 -40.41 27.92 28.46
N GLU A 518 -39.68 28.42 29.50
CA GLU A 518 -38.49 29.29 29.60
C GLU A 518 -37.77 29.25 31.00
N MET A 519 -37.16 30.36 31.46
CA MET A 519 -36.21 30.52 32.60
C MET A 519 -36.79 31.26 33.83
N ASN A 520 -36.06 31.21 34.97
CA ASN A 520 -35.74 32.29 35.95
C ASN A 520 -35.30 31.68 37.31
N SER A 521 -34.11 31.91 37.88
CA SER A 521 -33.41 33.14 38.36
C SER A 521 -33.72 33.50 39.82
N VAL A 522 -32.68 33.75 40.64
CA VAL A 522 -32.60 34.76 41.73
C VAL A 522 -31.22 34.69 42.39
N ASP A 523 -30.65 35.85 42.75
CA ASP A 523 -29.33 36.04 43.36
C ASP A 523 -29.40 36.22 44.90
N ASP A 524 -28.25 36.14 45.58
CA ASP A 524 -27.80 37.04 46.67
C ASP A 524 -26.33 36.68 47.03
N ASN A 525 -25.34 37.58 47.10
CA ASN A 525 -25.14 38.79 47.95
C ASN A 525 -24.93 38.44 49.45
N ILE A 526 -23.94 38.94 50.19
CA ILE A 526 -22.90 39.98 49.96
C ILE A 526 -21.66 39.72 50.87
N ASN A 527 -20.49 40.28 50.49
CA ASN A 527 -19.20 40.67 51.12
C ASN A 527 -18.87 40.37 52.65
N ASP A 528 -17.71 40.72 53.26
CA ASP A 528 -16.55 41.62 52.96
C ASP A 528 -15.19 41.03 53.44
N ASP A 529 -14.08 41.56 52.87
CA ASP A 529 -12.67 41.73 53.32
C ASP A 529 -11.96 40.65 54.21
N ASP A 530 -10.66 40.36 54.06
CA ASP A 530 -9.53 41.32 54.02
C ASP A 530 -8.28 40.77 53.25
N ASN A 531 -7.17 41.54 53.27
CA ASN A 531 -6.03 41.48 52.35
C ASN A 531 -4.88 40.55 52.80
N GLN A 532 -4.30 39.76 51.87
CA GLN A 532 -2.96 40.04 51.28
C GLN A 532 -2.43 38.95 50.31
N LYS A 533 -1.90 39.42 49.17
CA LYS A 533 -0.76 38.90 48.37
C LYS A 533 -0.51 37.37 48.31
N ASN A 534 -0.85 36.76 47.18
CA ASN A 534 0.08 36.05 46.28
C ASN A 534 -0.67 35.55 45.03
N THR A 535 -0.31 36.01 43.83
CA THR A 535 -1.04 35.72 42.59
C THR A 535 -0.45 34.57 41.78
N GLU A 536 -1.00 33.37 41.97
CA GLU A 536 -0.96 32.27 41.00
C GLU A 536 -2.14 32.39 39.99
N PRO A 537 -2.25 31.54 38.94
CA PRO A 537 -2.85 31.97 37.67
C PRO A 537 -4.39 31.96 37.59
N VAL A 538 -4.92 32.87 36.77
CA VAL A 538 -6.34 32.95 36.41
C VAL A 538 -6.72 31.84 35.43
N ASN A 539 -7.76 31.06 35.78
CA ASN A 539 -8.45 30.17 34.84
C ASN A 539 -9.39 30.98 33.94
N ASN A 540 -9.10 31.03 32.64
CA ASN A 540 -10.10 31.37 31.61
C ASN A 540 -10.43 30.11 30.81
N GLU A 541 -11.40 29.31 31.28
CA GLU A 541 -11.92 28.16 30.54
C GLU A 541 -12.95 28.58 29.48
N GLU A 542 -12.52 29.34 28.46
CA GLU A 542 -13.26 29.43 27.20
C GLU A 542 -12.34 29.69 26.00
N ASN A 543 -12.66 29.10 24.84
CA ASN A 543 -11.91 29.19 23.57
C ASN A 543 -10.46 28.64 23.56
N ILE A 544 -10.28 27.37 23.93
CA ILE A 544 -9.00 26.64 23.73
C ILE A 544 -8.77 26.21 22.26
N TYR A 545 -9.84 26.05 21.46
CA TYR A 545 -9.77 25.47 20.11
C TYR A 545 -9.88 26.54 19.02
N MET A 546 -8.90 26.58 18.10
CA MET A 546 -8.90 27.49 16.94
C MET A 546 -9.97 27.07 15.93
N ASN A 547 -10.83 28.02 15.52
CA ASN A 547 -11.97 27.74 14.66
C ASN A 547 -11.53 27.31 13.24
N THR A 548 -12.04 26.17 12.76
CA THR A 548 -11.46 25.43 11.62
C THR A 548 -11.86 25.95 10.24
N GLU A 549 -12.96 26.71 10.13
CA GLU A 549 -13.46 27.21 8.84
C GLU A 549 -12.52 28.22 8.17
N TYR A 550 -11.65 28.90 8.93
CA TYR A 550 -10.85 30.03 8.44
C TYR A 550 -9.63 29.65 7.57
N MET A 551 -9.31 28.36 7.43
CA MET A 551 -8.00 27.89 6.95
C MET A 551 -7.92 27.38 5.50
N GLN A 552 -9.00 27.36 4.73
CA GLN A 552 -8.98 26.74 3.38
C GLN A 552 -8.29 27.56 2.26
N ASN A 553 -8.02 28.85 2.47
CA ASN A 553 -7.77 29.81 1.37
C ASN A 553 -6.29 30.22 1.11
N LYS A 554 -5.27 29.40 1.47
CA LYS A 554 -3.86 29.77 1.17
C LYS A 554 -2.82 28.64 1.07
N THR A 555 -3.14 27.49 0.48
CA THR A 555 -2.11 26.53 0.02
C THR A 555 -1.39 27.04 -1.23
N ILE A 556 -0.20 26.50 -1.53
CA ILE A 556 0.62 26.90 -2.69
C ILE A 556 0.99 25.64 -3.47
N GLU A 557 0.27 25.36 -4.56
CA GLU A 557 0.64 24.30 -5.49
C GLU A 557 1.84 24.73 -6.35
N ILE A 558 2.99 24.07 -6.18
CA ILE A 558 4.22 24.35 -6.91
C ILE A 558 4.39 23.28 -8.00
N THR A 559 4.65 23.66 -9.25
CA THR A 559 5.05 22.71 -10.29
C THR A 559 6.52 22.31 -10.13
N LYS A 560 6.86 21.05 -10.42
CA LYS A 560 8.24 20.53 -10.33
C LYS A 560 9.26 21.43 -11.00
N ASP A 561 8.95 21.88 -12.22
CA ASP A 561 9.85 22.69 -13.04
C ASP A 561 10.14 24.07 -12.42
N ASN A 562 9.22 24.57 -11.58
CA ASN A 562 9.33 25.84 -10.87
C ASN A 562 9.87 25.70 -9.44
N ILE A 563 10.04 24.50 -8.88
CA ILE A 563 10.45 24.33 -7.47
C ILE A 563 11.85 24.92 -7.22
N PHE A 564 12.77 24.77 -8.18
CA PHE A 564 14.12 25.31 -8.07
C PHE A 564 14.09 26.84 -8.00
N SER A 565 13.31 27.49 -8.88
CA SER A 565 13.09 28.94 -8.88
C SER A 565 12.37 29.42 -7.61
N TYR A 566 11.41 28.64 -7.10
CA TYR A 566 10.69 28.92 -5.87
C TYR A 566 11.62 28.92 -4.65
N VAL A 567 12.38 27.85 -4.46
CA VAL A 567 13.32 27.71 -3.34
C VAL A 567 14.48 28.71 -3.47
N LYS A 568 15.00 28.96 -4.68
CA LYS A 568 16.03 29.98 -4.93
C LYS A 568 15.54 31.40 -4.62
N LYS A 569 14.23 31.68 -4.76
CA LYS A 569 13.62 32.92 -4.24
C LYS A 569 13.53 32.88 -2.71
N LYS A 570 13.00 31.79 -2.14
CA LYS A 570 12.77 31.62 -0.69
C LYS A 570 14.05 31.70 0.14
N LYS A 571 15.17 31.16 -0.35
CA LYS A 571 16.49 31.26 0.30
C LYS A 571 17.19 32.61 0.14
N LYS A 572 16.54 33.59 -0.51
CA LYS A 572 16.94 35.01 -0.53
C LYS A 572 16.08 35.90 0.38
N GLU A 573 15.13 35.34 1.12
CA GLU A 573 14.37 36.04 2.15
C GLU A 573 15.20 36.06 3.45
N ASP A 574 15.23 37.18 4.18
CA ASP A 574 16.05 37.37 5.40
C ASP A 574 15.93 36.24 6.44
N LEU A 575 14.76 35.57 6.45
CA LEU A 575 14.53 34.34 7.19
C LEU A 575 13.79 33.32 6.30
N PRO A 576 14.49 32.42 5.59
CA PRO A 576 13.91 31.60 4.54
C PRO A 576 12.68 30.79 4.96
N PHE A 577 11.61 30.83 4.17
CA PHE A 577 10.34 30.13 4.43
C PHE A 577 9.61 30.53 5.74
N ALA A 578 10.02 31.60 6.44
CA ALA A 578 9.39 32.01 7.70
C ALA A 578 7.90 32.32 7.53
N GLU A 579 7.52 33.07 6.49
CA GLU A 579 6.14 33.49 6.24
C GLU A 579 5.18 32.30 6.01
N GLU A 580 5.65 31.21 5.38
CA GLU A 580 4.89 29.96 5.26
C GLU A 580 4.82 29.19 6.57
N PHE A 581 5.96 29.04 7.26
CA PHE A 581 6.01 28.30 8.51
C PHE A 581 5.15 28.95 9.62
N LEU A 582 5.07 30.28 9.64
CA LEU A 582 4.24 31.02 10.60
C LEU A 582 2.74 30.84 10.39
N LYS A 583 2.27 30.51 9.17
CA LYS A 583 0.86 30.24 8.86
C LYS A 583 0.38 28.86 9.35
N LEU A 584 1.30 27.95 9.66
CA LEU A 584 0.96 26.61 10.14
C LEU A 584 0.46 26.67 11.61
N PRO A 585 -0.67 26.02 11.96
CA PRO A 585 -1.28 26.12 13.29
C PRO A 585 -0.36 25.55 14.37
N LYS A 586 -0.08 26.36 15.41
CA LYS A 586 0.86 26.03 16.50
C LYS A 586 0.20 25.52 17.78
N GLY A 587 -1.12 25.65 17.89
CA GLY A 587 -1.92 25.18 19.04
C GLY A 587 -2.46 23.76 18.86
N LEU A 588 -3.17 23.28 19.88
CA LEU A 588 -3.88 22.01 19.85
C LEU A 588 -5.23 22.20 19.15
N LEU A 589 -5.41 21.57 17.98
CA LEU A 589 -6.60 21.73 17.13
C LEU A 589 -7.80 20.89 17.59
N TYR A 590 -7.55 19.79 18.28
CA TYR A 590 -8.58 18.81 18.68
C TYR A 590 -8.35 18.32 20.11
N LYS A 591 -9.39 17.72 20.70
CA LYS A 591 -9.38 17.17 22.07
C LYS A 591 -8.29 16.10 22.24
N HIS A 592 -7.72 16.03 23.44
CA HIS A 592 -6.64 15.12 23.85
C HIS A 592 -6.86 14.64 25.31
N ASN A 593 -8.12 14.40 25.66
CA ASN A 593 -8.60 14.05 26.99
C ASN A 593 -7.95 12.76 27.50
N ALA A 594 -7.77 11.76 26.63
CA ALA A 594 -7.10 10.50 27.00
C ALA A 594 -5.63 10.72 27.39
N ALA A 595 -4.96 11.72 26.81
CA ALA A 595 -3.58 12.07 27.12
C ALA A 595 -3.43 12.89 28.41
N ASN A 596 -4.46 13.67 28.75
CA ASN A 596 -4.50 14.55 29.93
C ASN A 596 -4.94 13.85 31.22
N ALA A 597 -5.60 12.69 31.15
CA ALA A 597 -6.01 11.93 32.33
C ALA A 597 -4.81 11.52 33.20
N ASP A 598 -4.88 11.69 34.51
CA ASP A 598 -3.73 11.58 35.42
C ASP A 598 -2.95 10.27 35.31
N LYS A 599 -3.66 9.14 35.21
CA LYS A 599 -3.09 7.80 34.97
C LYS A 599 -2.21 7.69 33.71
N ASN A 600 -2.38 8.59 32.75
CA ASN A 600 -1.68 8.62 31.46
C ASN A 600 -0.64 9.77 31.38
N ARG A 601 -0.68 10.77 32.27
CA ARG A 601 0.29 11.90 32.26
C ARG A 601 1.75 11.42 32.30
N GLY A 602 2.04 10.42 33.14
CA GLY A 602 3.36 9.80 33.26
C GLY A 602 3.81 8.94 32.06
N LYS A 603 2.94 8.69 31.07
CA LYS A 603 3.28 8.02 29.81
C LYS A 603 3.73 8.99 28.70
N ASN A 604 3.67 10.31 28.93
CA ASN A 604 4.03 11.33 27.94
C ASN A 604 5.45 11.86 28.15
N ARG A 605 6.32 11.76 27.14
CA ARG A 605 7.71 12.28 27.19
C ARG A 605 7.76 13.82 27.27
N TYR A 606 6.72 14.50 26.77
CA TYR A 606 6.58 15.96 26.84
C TYR A 606 5.14 16.33 27.20
N LYS A 607 4.96 17.19 28.22
CA LYS A 607 3.63 17.67 28.66
C LYS A 607 2.83 18.38 27.55
N THR A 608 3.51 18.94 26.55
CA THR A 608 2.94 19.75 25.46
C THR A 608 2.73 18.99 24.15
N ILE A 609 3.24 17.76 24.01
CA ILE A 609 3.13 16.97 22.77
C ILE A 609 2.22 15.76 23.03
N LEU A 610 0.93 15.99 22.88
CA LEU A 610 -0.13 15.05 23.21
C LEU A 610 -0.83 14.54 21.93
N PRO A 611 -1.24 13.26 21.87
CA PRO A 611 -2.04 12.73 20.77
C PRO A 611 -3.48 13.25 20.85
N TYR A 612 -4.07 13.58 19.70
CA TYR A 612 -5.51 13.87 19.63
C TYR A 612 -6.35 12.60 19.79
N ASP A 613 -7.49 12.71 20.48
CA ASP A 613 -8.34 11.56 20.84
C ASP A 613 -8.93 10.83 19.63
N HIS A 614 -9.17 11.53 18.52
CA HIS A 614 -9.86 10.99 17.34
C HIS A 614 -8.98 10.09 16.46
N SER A 615 -7.66 10.29 16.50
CA SER A 615 -6.66 9.62 15.66
C SER A 615 -5.67 8.76 16.45
N ARG A 616 -5.70 8.81 17.79
CA ARG A 616 -4.75 8.07 18.65
C ARG A 616 -4.78 6.57 18.41
N VAL A 617 -3.66 5.91 18.67
CA VAL A 617 -3.60 4.45 18.71
C VAL A 617 -4.11 3.98 20.08
N CYS A 618 -5.28 3.32 20.09
CA CYS A 618 -5.82 2.70 21.29
C CYS A 618 -5.22 1.28 21.46
N LEU A 619 -4.65 1.00 22.63
CA LEU A 619 -4.20 -0.35 22.98
C LEU A 619 -5.37 -1.20 23.47
N LEU A 620 -5.36 -2.49 23.14
CA LEU A 620 -6.27 -3.47 23.75
C LEU A 620 -5.77 -3.82 25.17
N PRO A 621 -6.66 -4.03 26.15
CA PRO A 621 -6.26 -4.50 27.48
C PRO A 621 -5.67 -5.91 27.40
N ASP A 622 -4.66 -6.20 28.22
CA ASP A 622 -4.18 -7.56 28.48
C ASP A 622 -3.65 -7.70 29.92
N GLU A 623 -3.23 -8.92 30.28
CA GLU A 623 -2.76 -9.33 31.61
C GLU A 623 -1.72 -8.39 32.25
N PHE A 624 -0.95 -7.67 31.43
CA PHE A 624 0.12 -6.79 31.88
C PHE A 624 -0.30 -5.31 31.95
N SER A 625 -1.34 -4.91 31.21
CA SER A 625 -1.94 -3.58 31.36
C SER A 625 -3.36 -3.48 30.81
N SER A 626 -4.27 -2.98 31.65
CA SER A 626 -5.61 -2.51 31.27
C SER A 626 -5.61 -1.09 30.68
N SER A 627 -4.45 -0.44 30.54
CA SER A 627 -4.32 0.88 29.91
C SER A 627 -4.50 0.78 28.40
N ASP A 628 -5.41 1.59 27.86
CA ASP A 628 -5.69 1.73 26.42
C ASP A 628 -4.79 2.77 25.74
N TYR A 629 -3.83 3.36 26.46
CA TYR A 629 -3.14 4.58 26.07
C TYR A 629 -1.66 4.40 25.76
N ILE A 630 -1.26 4.92 24.59
CA ILE A 630 0.11 5.23 24.19
C ILE A 630 0.13 6.57 23.46
N ASN A 631 1.24 7.33 23.55
CA ASN A 631 1.41 8.61 22.85
C ASN A 631 1.77 8.38 21.36
N ALA A 632 0.77 7.96 20.59
CA ALA A 632 0.86 7.69 19.16
C ALA A 632 -0.45 8.04 18.44
N ASN A 633 -0.37 8.44 17.18
CA ASN A 633 -1.52 8.66 16.29
C ASN A 633 -1.34 7.90 14.98
N TYR A 634 -2.44 7.35 14.46
CA TYR A 634 -2.53 7.01 13.05
C TYR A 634 -2.58 8.32 12.23
N LEU A 635 -1.93 8.33 11.07
CA LEU A 635 -1.97 9.45 10.14
C LEU A 635 -2.48 8.99 8.76
N THR A 636 -3.12 9.92 8.05
CA THR A 636 -3.88 9.76 6.80
C THR A 636 -5.17 8.96 6.94
N GLU A 637 -6.14 9.23 6.06
CA GLU A 637 -7.43 8.53 5.97
C GLU A 637 -7.28 7.00 5.91
N ASN A 638 -6.23 6.51 5.24
CA ASN A 638 -5.93 5.09 5.07
C ASN A 638 -5.07 4.51 6.21
N LYS A 639 -4.74 5.30 7.24
CA LYS A 639 -3.88 4.93 8.37
C LYS A 639 -2.51 4.40 7.90
N THR A 640 -1.93 5.03 6.88
CA THR A 640 -0.68 4.59 6.24
C THR A 640 0.52 4.62 7.19
N TYR A 641 0.48 5.50 8.21
CA TYR A 641 1.56 5.69 9.17
C TYR A 641 1.04 5.68 10.61
N ILE A 642 1.91 5.31 11.54
CA ILE A 642 1.79 5.64 12.97
C ILE A 642 2.93 6.59 13.33
N ALA A 643 2.60 7.78 13.84
CA ALA A 643 3.58 8.68 14.44
C ALA A 643 3.49 8.61 15.97
N THR A 644 4.62 8.31 16.61
CA THR A 644 4.72 8.06 18.07
C THR A 644 5.92 8.78 18.68
N GLN A 645 5.84 9.08 19.98
CA GLN A 645 7.03 9.47 20.74
C GLN A 645 8.06 8.34 20.78
N GLY A 646 9.33 8.67 21.05
CA GLY A 646 10.36 7.71 21.43
C GLY A 646 10.06 7.14 22.82
N PRO A 647 10.01 5.80 23.00
CA PRO A 647 9.60 5.18 24.25
C PRO A 647 10.33 5.74 25.48
N LEU A 648 9.58 5.95 26.55
CA LEU A 648 10.06 6.04 27.94
C LEU A 648 10.22 4.63 28.51
N SER A 649 11.04 4.45 29.55
CA SER A 649 11.28 3.15 30.19
C SER A 649 9.97 2.48 30.66
N SER A 650 9.06 3.27 31.23
CA SER A 650 7.69 2.88 31.62
C SER A 650 6.74 2.51 30.46
N THR A 651 7.14 2.70 29.21
CA THR A 651 6.28 2.55 28.01
C THR A 651 6.86 1.61 26.94
N ILE A 652 8.01 0.98 27.17
CA ILE A 652 8.61 0.03 26.20
C ILE A 652 7.67 -1.15 25.92
N THR A 653 7.00 -1.67 26.96
CA THR A 653 5.99 -2.73 26.83
C THR A 653 4.78 -2.26 26.00
N ASP A 654 4.27 -1.06 26.24
CA ASP A 654 3.16 -0.47 25.47
C ASP A 654 3.55 -0.30 23.98
N PHE A 655 4.80 0.07 23.69
CA PHE A 655 5.31 0.26 22.34
C PHE A 655 5.38 -1.06 21.55
N TRP A 656 5.92 -2.13 22.13
CA TRP A 656 5.89 -3.45 21.49
C TRP A 656 4.46 -4.02 21.38
N LYS A 657 3.62 -3.77 22.38
CA LYS A 657 2.19 -4.11 22.37
C LYS A 657 1.47 -3.42 21.21
N MET A 658 1.76 -2.16 20.94
CA MET A 658 1.28 -1.43 19.77
C MET A 658 1.74 -2.09 18.46
N ILE A 659 3.04 -2.37 18.30
CA ILE A 659 3.61 -3.00 17.09
C ILE A 659 2.96 -4.35 16.80
N HIS A 660 2.86 -5.22 17.82
CA HIS A 660 2.20 -6.52 17.68
C HIS A 660 0.70 -6.40 17.34
N GLN A 661 -0.03 -5.51 18.02
CA GLN A 661 -1.47 -5.31 17.80
C GLN A 661 -1.77 -4.77 16.39
N THR A 662 -0.93 -3.85 15.90
CA THR A 662 -1.08 -3.22 14.58
C THR A 662 -0.49 -4.06 13.44
N LYS A 663 0.19 -5.17 13.77
CA LYS A 663 0.98 -6.01 12.87
C LYS A 663 1.94 -5.20 11.97
N CYS A 664 2.48 -4.12 12.54
CA CYS A 664 3.40 -3.19 11.90
C CYS A 664 4.77 -3.84 11.68
N SER A 665 5.13 -4.11 10.41
CA SER A 665 6.39 -4.77 10.06
C SER A 665 7.59 -3.82 9.84
N ILE A 666 7.40 -2.50 9.91
CA ILE A 666 8.48 -1.52 9.66
C ILE A 666 8.49 -0.42 10.74
N ILE A 667 9.66 -0.21 11.35
CA ILE A 667 9.95 0.88 12.29
C ILE A 667 10.99 1.82 11.66
N VAL A 668 10.71 3.11 11.67
CA VAL A 668 11.63 4.18 11.25
C VAL A 668 11.95 5.06 12.45
N MET A 669 13.17 4.92 12.98
CA MET A 669 13.70 5.67 14.12
C MET A 669 14.60 6.81 13.64
N LEU A 670 14.24 8.06 13.93
CA LEU A 670 14.92 9.25 13.41
C LEU A 670 15.68 9.99 14.52
N THR A 671 16.40 9.26 15.38
CA THR A 671 17.07 9.83 16.56
C THR A 671 18.17 8.89 17.08
N LYS A 672 19.23 9.46 17.68
CA LYS A 672 20.12 8.71 18.57
C LYS A 672 19.45 8.56 19.95
N LEU A 673 19.91 7.62 20.78
CA LEU A 673 19.32 7.38 22.11
C LEU A 673 19.48 8.60 23.03
N SER A 674 20.70 9.11 23.11
CA SER A 674 21.06 10.38 23.74
C SER A 674 21.73 11.30 22.73
N GLU A 675 21.52 12.59 22.92
CA GLU A 675 21.81 13.67 21.97
C GLU A 675 22.07 14.93 22.82
N ASN A 676 23.28 15.50 22.74
CA ASN A 676 23.79 16.55 23.65
C ASN A 676 23.54 16.25 25.15
N GLY A 677 23.84 15.02 25.57
CA GLY A 677 23.64 14.52 26.93
C GLY A 677 22.16 14.27 27.32
N LYS A 678 21.20 14.63 26.47
CA LYS A 678 19.76 14.54 26.76
C LYS A 678 19.15 13.30 26.09
N LEU A 679 18.56 12.43 26.90
CA LEU A 679 17.87 11.22 26.46
C LEU A 679 16.64 11.56 25.57
N LYS A 680 16.65 11.08 24.33
CA LYS A 680 15.58 11.29 23.33
C LYS A 680 14.66 10.07 23.18
N SER A 681 15.22 8.87 23.32
CA SER A 681 14.50 7.60 23.30
C SER A 681 15.22 6.61 24.21
N GLU A 682 14.49 5.77 24.92
CA GLU A 682 15.10 4.55 25.46
C GLU A 682 15.52 3.60 24.35
N GLN A 683 16.44 2.69 24.68
CA GLN A 683 16.69 1.50 23.88
C GLN A 683 15.60 0.46 24.15
N TYR A 684 14.62 0.38 23.26
CA TYR A 684 13.52 -0.57 23.36
C TYR A 684 13.84 -1.95 22.74
N TRP A 685 15.06 -2.21 22.28
CA TRP A 685 15.45 -3.45 21.58
C TRP A 685 16.59 -4.23 22.26
N PRO A 686 16.70 -5.55 22.03
CA PRO A 686 17.86 -6.34 22.41
C PRO A 686 19.06 -6.18 21.46
N GLU A 687 20.26 -6.40 21.99
CA GLU A 687 21.48 -6.55 21.18
C GLU A 687 21.35 -7.72 20.19
N LEU A 688 22.21 -7.76 19.17
CA LEU A 688 22.26 -8.83 18.17
C LEU A 688 22.29 -10.22 18.83
N GLU A 689 21.50 -11.15 18.30
CA GLU A 689 21.26 -12.52 18.78
C GLU A 689 20.59 -12.64 20.16
N VAL A 690 20.59 -11.58 20.98
CA VAL A 690 19.90 -11.53 22.27
C VAL A 690 18.37 -11.49 22.07
N THR A 691 17.66 -12.12 23.00
CA THR A 691 16.20 -12.05 23.12
C THR A 691 15.83 -11.38 24.44
N LYS A 692 14.93 -10.39 24.40
CA LYS A 692 14.36 -9.71 25.58
C LYS A 692 12.84 -9.78 25.54
N THR A 693 12.21 -9.91 26.70
CA THR A 693 10.75 -10.01 26.83
C THR A 693 10.18 -8.73 27.42
N TYR A 694 9.15 -8.18 26.77
CA TYR A 694 8.46 -6.96 27.15
C TYR A 694 6.99 -7.30 27.38
N GLY A 695 6.60 -7.49 28.65
CA GLY A 695 5.31 -8.08 29.01
C GLY A 695 5.21 -9.53 28.52
N ASN A 696 4.29 -9.78 27.59
CA ASN A 696 4.07 -11.07 26.93
C ASN A 696 4.59 -11.12 25.47
N ILE A 697 5.47 -10.19 25.08
CA ILE A 697 6.10 -10.15 23.74
C ILE A 697 7.60 -10.41 23.90
N SER A 698 8.09 -11.53 23.35
CA SER A 698 9.52 -11.79 23.23
C SER A 698 10.03 -11.22 21.91
N VAL A 699 11.05 -10.36 21.99
CA VAL A 699 11.70 -9.71 20.84
C VAL A 699 13.12 -10.26 20.74
N SER A 700 13.53 -10.70 19.54
CA SER A 700 14.85 -11.27 19.28
C SER A 700 15.50 -10.58 18.09
N ASN A 701 16.69 -10.01 18.27
CA ASN A 701 17.43 -9.35 17.18
C ASN A 701 18.13 -10.42 16.32
N LYS A 702 17.73 -10.53 15.05
CA LYS A 702 18.20 -11.57 14.11
C LYS A 702 19.23 -11.06 13.10
N ARG A 703 19.39 -9.75 12.95
CA ARG A 703 20.39 -9.14 12.07
C ARG A 703 20.58 -7.68 12.48
N GLU A 704 21.82 -7.21 12.50
CA GLU A 704 22.15 -5.79 12.65
C GLU A 704 23.24 -5.39 11.65
N ASN A 705 22.96 -4.36 10.85
CA ASN A 705 23.85 -3.81 9.84
C ASN A 705 24.04 -2.31 10.11
N LYS A 706 25.29 -1.88 10.31
CA LYS A 706 25.66 -0.49 10.62
C LYS A 706 26.28 0.15 9.38
N TYR A 707 25.63 1.18 8.87
CA TYR A 707 26.06 2.02 7.76
C TYR A 707 26.48 3.40 8.29
N SER A 708 27.14 4.23 7.47
CA SER A 708 27.67 5.53 7.91
C SER A 708 26.59 6.49 8.41
N TYR A 709 25.38 6.46 7.82
CA TYR A 709 24.27 7.36 8.19
C TYR A 709 23.00 6.67 8.74
N TYR A 710 22.99 5.34 8.85
CA TYR A 710 21.89 4.61 9.48
C TYR A 710 22.29 3.21 10.01
N THR A 711 21.49 2.68 10.94
CA THR A 711 21.57 1.27 11.37
C THR A 711 20.29 0.55 10.98
N TYR A 712 20.41 -0.55 10.24
CA TYR A 712 19.33 -1.51 10.02
C TYR A 712 19.36 -2.61 11.08
N ARG A 713 18.20 -3.03 11.57
CA ARG A 713 17.99 -4.20 12.42
C ARG A 713 16.80 -4.99 11.92
N GLN A 714 16.84 -6.31 12.07
CA GLN A 714 15.67 -7.18 11.87
C GLN A 714 15.32 -7.89 13.17
N PHE A 715 14.12 -7.61 13.70
CA PHE A 715 13.61 -8.26 14.90
C PHE A 715 12.64 -9.37 14.52
N CYS A 716 12.77 -10.54 15.14
CA CYS A 716 11.69 -11.52 15.20
C CYS A 716 10.93 -11.30 16.51
N ILE A 717 9.65 -10.97 16.43
CA ILE A 717 8.78 -10.78 17.59
C ILE A 717 7.78 -11.93 17.71
N THR A 718 7.61 -12.42 18.94
CA THR A 718 6.85 -13.63 19.25
C THR A 718 5.88 -13.36 20.42
N LYS A 719 4.60 -13.66 20.23
CA LYS A 719 3.57 -13.66 21.28
C LYS A 719 2.58 -14.78 21.01
N ASN A 720 2.27 -15.59 22.02
CA ASN A 720 1.29 -16.68 21.97
C ASN A 720 1.49 -17.62 20.74
N SER A 721 2.75 -17.97 20.46
CA SER A 721 3.19 -18.76 19.30
C SER A 721 2.95 -18.16 17.91
N GLU A 722 2.38 -16.96 17.78
CA GLU A 722 2.50 -16.17 16.55
C GLU A 722 3.86 -15.46 16.53
N ASN A 723 4.58 -15.57 15.42
CA ASN A 723 5.82 -14.85 15.16
C ASN A 723 5.72 -14.02 13.87
N PHE A 724 6.36 -12.85 13.84
CA PHE A 724 6.62 -12.13 12.60
C PHE A 724 7.90 -11.28 12.66
N LEU A 725 8.41 -10.92 11.49
CA LEU A 725 9.60 -10.08 11.36
C LEU A 725 9.20 -8.59 11.33
N VAL A 726 10.00 -7.78 12.01
CA VAL A 726 9.89 -6.32 12.04
C VAL A 726 11.25 -5.72 11.67
N ASP A 727 11.28 -5.05 10.53
CA ASP A 727 12.46 -4.34 10.03
C ASP A 727 12.54 -2.96 10.69
N HIS A 728 13.71 -2.61 11.21
CA HIS A 728 13.93 -1.40 12.01
C HIS A 728 15.09 -0.59 11.44
N TYR A 729 14.77 0.60 10.94
CA TYR A 729 15.68 1.51 10.28
C TYR A 729 15.93 2.73 11.17
N GLN A 730 17.12 2.84 11.76
CA GLN A 730 17.53 3.96 12.60
C GLN A 730 18.43 4.93 11.83
N PHE A 731 17.92 6.09 11.42
CA PHE A 731 18.73 7.15 10.81
C PHE A 731 19.58 7.84 11.88
N THR A 732 20.90 7.75 11.76
CA THR A 732 21.84 8.18 12.81
C THR A 732 22.38 9.60 12.60
N SER A 733 22.43 10.10 11.35
CA SER A 733 23.01 11.41 11.02
C SER A 733 22.02 12.58 11.00
N TRP A 734 20.91 12.52 11.77
CA TRP A 734 20.02 13.67 11.99
C TRP A 734 20.40 14.40 13.29
N PRO A 735 20.92 15.65 13.23
CA PRO A 735 21.38 16.39 14.41
C PRO A 735 20.24 16.85 15.32
N ASP A 736 20.56 17.12 16.59
CA ASP A 736 19.69 17.77 17.59
C ASP A 736 18.95 18.99 17.04
N HIS A 737 19.71 19.90 16.44
CA HIS A 737 19.26 21.18 15.94
C HIS A 737 19.45 21.22 14.42
N GLY A 738 18.41 21.67 13.70
CA GLY A 738 18.41 21.68 12.24
C GLY A 738 18.03 20.33 11.61
N ALA A 739 18.79 19.94 10.58
CA ALA A 739 18.50 18.81 9.69
C ALA A 739 19.80 18.14 9.19
N PRO A 740 19.75 16.94 8.58
CA PRO A 740 20.94 16.26 8.06
C PRO A 740 21.68 17.11 7.03
N LYS A 741 23.02 17.11 7.07
CA LYS A 741 23.86 17.91 6.16
C LYS A 741 23.75 17.51 4.69
N ASP A 742 23.40 16.25 4.38
CA ASP A 742 23.16 15.80 3.01
C ASP A 742 21.70 15.28 2.83
N PRO A 743 20.88 15.93 1.98
CA PRO A 743 19.58 15.41 1.53
C PRO A 743 19.63 14.03 0.85
N GLY A 744 20.73 13.69 0.19
CA GLY A 744 20.94 12.42 -0.51
C GLY A 744 20.95 11.20 0.41
N HIS A 745 21.47 11.32 1.64
CA HIS A 745 21.41 10.26 2.65
C HIS A 745 19.96 9.93 3.02
N PHE A 746 19.08 10.95 3.13
CA PHE A 746 17.66 10.73 3.38
C PHE A 746 16.98 10.03 2.20
N ILE A 747 17.28 10.43 0.95
CA ILE A 747 16.71 9.82 -0.25
C ILE A 747 17.11 8.34 -0.35
N ALA A 748 18.39 8.02 -0.15
CA ALA A 748 18.88 6.63 -0.14
C ALA A 748 18.23 5.81 0.98
N PHE A 749 18.18 6.33 2.21
CA PHE A 749 17.53 5.70 3.36
C PHE A 749 16.04 5.41 3.12
N ARG A 750 15.28 6.39 2.62
CA ARG A 750 13.87 6.22 2.25
C ARG A 750 13.73 5.16 1.15
N ASN A 751 14.55 5.22 0.11
CA ASN A 751 14.45 4.27 -1.00
C ASN A 751 14.79 2.83 -0.56
N GLN A 752 15.66 2.65 0.43
CA GLN A 752 15.91 1.36 1.07
C GLN A 752 14.74 0.91 1.98
N ILE A 753 14.09 1.83 2.70
CA ILE A 753 12.83 1.53 3.40
C ILE A 753 11.73 1.14 2.40
N HIS A 754 11.80 1.63 1.15
CA HIS A 754 10.89 1.34 0.02
C HIS A 754 11.35 0.20 -0.91
N SER A 755 12.40 -0.57 -0.55
CA SER A 755 12.89 -1.71 -1.34
C SER A 755 12.42 -3.10 -0.86
N SER A 756 12.05 -3.23 0.42
CA SER A 756 11.59 -4.49 1.05
C SER A 756 10.20 -4.92 0.56
N SER A 757 10.11 -6.15 0.03
CA SER A 757 9.06 -6.57 -0.91
C SER A 757 7.64 -6.81 -0.36
N CYS A 758 7.28 -6.34 0.84
CA CYS A 758 5.97 -6.61 1.45
C CYS A 758 5.43 -5.50 2.38
N TYR A 759 5.14 -4.31 1.83
CA TYR A 759 4.47 -3.23 2.57
C TYR A 759 3.05 -3.60 2.99
N LYS A 760 2.88 -3.85 4.29
CA LYS A 760 1.59 -3.81 4.98
C LYS A 760 1.57 -2.56 5.87
N PRO A 761 0.81 -1.51 5.52
CA PRO A 761 0.66 -0.36 6.42
C PRO A 761 -0.02 -0.79 7.73
N PRO A 762 0.27 -0.13 8.87
CA PRO A 762 1.01 1.12 8.98
C PRO A 762 2.55 0.95 9.00
N ILE A 763 3.27 1.97 8.54
CA ILE A 763 4.69 2.18 8.88
C ILE A 763 4.77 2.99 10.18
N LEU A 764 5.49 2.51 11.19
CA LEU A 764 5.72 3.26 12.43
C LEU A 764 6.92 4.19 12.25
N VAL A 765 6.74 5.49 12.53
CA VAL A 765 7.79 6.51 12.44
C VAL A 765 7.90 7.25 13.78
N HIS A 766 9.11 7.34 14.34
CA HIS A 766 9.34 8.02 15.62
C HIS A 766 10.65 8.80 15.67
N CYS A 767 10.74 9.72 16.63
CA CYS A 767 11.98 10.38 17.04
C CYS A 767 11.94 10.52 18.57
N SER A 768 12.24 11.69 19.14
CA SER A 768 11.93 11.97 20.56
C SER A 768 10.43 12.24 20.77
N ALA A 769 9.89 13.31 20.18
CA ALA A 769 8.51 13.75 20.38
C ALA A 769 7.50 13.14 19.37
N GLY A 770 7.99 12.54 18.28
CA GLY A 770 7.12 11.98 17.24
C GLY A 770 6.39 13.00 16.38
N VAL A 771 6.94 14.23 16.23
CA VAL A 771 6.29 15.33 15.47
C VAL A 771 7.24 16.05 14.51
N GLY A 772 8.43 16.46 14.95
CA GLY A 772 9.40 17.19 14.13
C GLY A 772 10.03 16.36 13.02
N ARG A 773 11.10 15.60 13.34
CA ARG A 773 11.77 14.70 12.38
C ARG A 773 10.81 13.67 11.78
N SER A 774 9.90 13.11 12.58
CA SER A 774 8.86 12.16 12.11
C SER A 774 7.92 12.78 11.08
N GLY A 775 7.41 14.00 11.32
CA GLY A 775 6.61 14.70 10.32
C GLY A 775 7.41 15.09 9.09
N SER A 776 8.69 15.43 9.26
CA SER A 776 9.60 15.72 8.14
C SER A 776 9.77 14.50 7.23
N TYR A 777 10.01 13.32 7.81
CA TYR A 777 10.05 12.06 7.08
C TYR A 777 8.72 11.76 6.37
N ILE A 778 7.58 11.87 7.06
CA ILE A 778 6.27 11.48 6.48
C ILE A 778 5.82 12.45 5.38
N VAL A 779 6.07 13.76 5.51
CA VAL A 779 5.82 14.73 4.43
C VAL A 779 6.68 14.42 3.21
N LEU A 780 7.98 14.16 3.41
CA LEU A 780 8.86 13.75 2.31
C LEU A 780 8.42 12.42 1.70
N ASP A 781 7.97 11.48 2.52
CA ASP A 781 7.56 10.17 2.04
C ASP A 781 6.33 10.24 1.14
N ILE A 782 5.33 11.04 1.54
CA ILE A 782 4.12 11.31 0.76
C ILE A 782 4.49 12.12 -0.50
N ILE A 783 5.19 13.24 -0.36
CA ILE A 783 5.46 14.17 -1.48
C ILE A 783 6.40 13.55 -2.52
N LEU A 784 7.41 12.77 -2.12
CA LEU A 784 8.28 12.06 -3.07
C LEU A 784 7.52 10.97 -3.84
N GLU A 785 6.55 10.31 -3.20
CA GLU A 785 5.68 9.34 -3.88
C GLU A 785 4.70 10.03 -4.84
N GLU A 786 4.07 11.14 -4.42
CA GLU A 786 3.29 12.01 -5.32
C GLU A 786 4.15 12.54 -6.47
N MET A 787 5.42 12.86 -6.24
CA MET A 787 6.37 13.34 -7.26
C MET A 787 6.79 12.26 -8.27
N LYS A 788 6.57 10.96 -8.04
CA LYS A 788 6.66 9.98 -9.14
C LYS A 788 5.55 10.18 -10.19
N TYR A 789 4.47 10.88 -9.83
CA TYR A 789 3.20 10.75 -10.53
C TYR A 789 2.51 12.08 -10.90
N ASN A 790 2.61 13.12 -10.09
CA ASN A 790 2.00 14.43 -10.30
C ASN A 790 3.04 15.41 -10.89
N SER A 791 2.58 16.47 -11.57
CA SER A 791 3.45 17.58 -12.00
C SER A 791 3.49 18.73 -10.97
N LYS A 792 2.57 18.72 -10.01
CA LYS A 792 2.43 19.65 -8.89
C LYS A 792 2.67 18.95 -7.56
N ILE A 793 3.06 19.74 -6.55
CA ILE A 793 3.18 19.36 -5.13
C ILE A 793 2.56 20.46 -4.25
N ASP A 794 2.12 20.09 -3.05
CA ASP A 794 1.64 21.02 -2.02
C ASP A 794 2.17 20.59 -0.64
N VAL A 795 3.40 21.03 -0.34
CA VAL A 795 4.10 20.72 0.92
C VAL A 795 3.34 21.26 2.13
N ILE A 796 2.79 22.47 2.03
CA ILE A 796 2.06 23.14 3.11
C ILE A 796 0.72 22.45 3.36
N GLY A 797 -0.05 22.13 2.31
CA GLY A 797 -1.28 21.34 2.44
C GLY A 797 -1.05 19.92 2.95
N CYS A 798 0.10 19.30 2.63
CA CYS A 798 0.49 18.03 3.25
C CYS A 798 0.75 18.18 4.75
N ILE A 799 1.49 19.20 5.19
CA ILE A 799 1.74 19.47 6.61
C ILE A 799 0.42 19.78 7.34
N LEU A 800 -0.48 20.57 6.76
CA LEU A 800 -1.78 20.89 7.33
C LEU A 800 -2.64 19.63 7.55
N LYS A 801 -2.68 18.71 6.58
CA LYS A 801 -3.37 17.41 6.73
C LYS A 801 -2.79 16.60 7.91
N LEU A 802 -1.46 16.45 7.98
CA LEU A 802 -0.83 15.71 9.08
C LEU A 802 -0.99 16.42 10.44
N ARG A 803 -1.09 17.76 10.46
CA ARG A 803 -1.36 18.54 11.69
C ARG A 803 -2.80 18.39 12.20
N ASN A 804 -3.74 17.92 11.38
CA ASN A 804 -5.05 17.50 11.89
C ASN A 804 -4.95 16.19 12.66
N ASP A 805 -4.24 15.20 12.11
CA ASP A 805 -4.10 13.88 12.71
C ASP A 805 -3.20 13.88 13.98
N ARG A 806 -2.14 14.70 14.03
CA ARG A 806 -1.25 14.84 15.20
C ARG A 806 -0.69 16.26 15.32
N THR A 807 -0.61 16.79 16.55
CA THR A 807 -0.12 18.16 16.79
C THR A 807 1.32 18.40 16.28
N LEU A 808 1.61 19.64 15.87
CA LEU A 808 2.96 20.16 15.55
C LEU A 808 3.83 19.34 14.56
N MET A 809 3.22 18.54 13.69
CA MET A 809 3.92 17.81 12.62
C MET A 809 4.73 18.78 11.74
N VAL A 810 6.01 18.45 11.51
CA VAL A 810 7.07 19.38 11.04
C VAL A 810 7.19 20.58 12.00
N GLN A 811 8.07 20.46 12.99
CA GLN A 811 8.02 21.26 14.22
C GLN A 811 8.75 22.61 14.12
N ASN A 812 9.75 22.73 13.23
CA ASN A 812 10.65 23.89 13.13
C ASN A 812 10.79 24.40 11.67
N ARG A 813 11.06 25.70 11.48
CA ARG A 813 11.31 26.32 10.16
C ARG A 813 12.37 25.58 9.34
N SER A 814 13.49 25.20 9.95
CA SER A 814 14.58 24.47 9.30
C SER A 814 14.23 23.05 8.86
N GLN A 815 13.15 22.46 9.40
CA GLN A 815 12.62 21.18 8.92
C GLN A 815 11.78 21.37 7.65
N LEU A 816 11.00 22.47 7.55
CA LEU A 816 10.32 22.85 6.31
C LEU A 816 11.32 23.18 5.19
N GLU A 817 12.38 23.92 5.51
CA GLU A 817 13.47 24.22 4.59
C GLU A 817 14.17 22.94 4.08
N TYR A 818 14.52 22.01 4.98
CA TYR A 818 15.12 20.73 4.60
C TYR A 818 14.20 19.84 3.76
N ILE A 819 12.87 19.89 3.97
CA ILE A 819 11.92 19.21 3.09
C ILE A 819 12.14 19.68 1.64
N TYR A 820 12.16 21.00 1.40
CA TYR A 820 12.38 21.54 0.06
C TYR A 820 13.77 21.20 -0.51
N ASP A 821 14.82 21.17 0.30
CA ASP A 821 16.18 20.78 -0.13
C ASP A 821 16.23 19.30 -0.59
N VAL A 822 15.53 18.39 0.10
CA VAL A 822 15.36 16.99 -0.35
C VAL A 822 14.55 16.90 -1.64
N LEU A 823 13.50 17.72 -1.81
CA LEU A 823 12.73 17.72 -3.06
C LEU A 823 13.58 18.20 -4.25
N ILE A 824 14.42 19.23 -4.08
CA ILE A 824 15.39 19.65 -5.11
C ILE A 824 16.35 18.52 -5.43
N GLU A 825 16.98 17.93 -4.41
CA GLU A 825 17.98 16.89 -4.64
C GLU A 825 17.38 15.66 -5.34
N SER A 826 16.12 15.31 -5.03
CA SER A 826 15.38 14.25 -5.73
C SER A 826 15.09 14.54 -7.21
N ILE A 827 15.03 15.82 -7.60
CA ILE A 827 14.80 16.24 -9.00
C ILE A 827 16.12 16.29 -9.77
N ILE A 828 17.21 16.75 -9.14
CA ILE A 828 18.54 16.79 -9.77
C ILE A 828 19.12 15.38 -9.93
N THR A 829 18.98 14.52 -8.92
CA THR A 829 19.38 13.10 -9.01
C THR A 829 18.39 12.26 -9.83
N GLY A 830 17.10 12.59 -9.81
CA GLY A 830 16.06 11.88 -10.55
C GLY A 830 15.73 10.47 -9.98
N PRO A 831 14.89 9.69 -10.69
CA PRO A 831 14.50 8.33 -10.29
C PRO A 831 15.60 7.32 -10.69
N THR A 832 16.79 7.48 -10.14
CA THR A 832 18.03 6.80 -10.55
C THR A 832 18.40 5.56 -9.73
N MET A 833 17.57 5.17 -8.76
CA MET A 833 17.69 3.89 -8.07
C MET A 833 17.27 2.74 -8.99
N ILE A 834 18.21 1.85 -9.30
CA ILE A 834 18.02 0.68 -10.14
C ILE A 834 18.31 -0.62 -9.37
N TYR A 835 17.61 -1.70 -9.72
CA TYR A 835 17.98 -3.03 -9.23
C TYR A 835 19.30 -3.47 -9.85
N ILE A 836 20.18 -4.05 -9.02
CA ILE A 836 21.54 -4.42 -9.42
C ILE A 836 21.54 -5.41 -10.60
N HIS A 837 20.62 -6.39 -10.62
CA HIS A 837 20.44 -7.32 -11.75
C HIS A 837 20.00 -6.66 -13.07
N LYS A 838 19.61 -5.38 -13.06
CA LYS A 838 19.28 -4.59 -14.27
C LYS A 838 20.40 -3.66 -14.70
N LEU A 839 21.47 -3.50 -13.91
CA LEU A 839 22.54 -2.54 -14.19
C LEU A 839 23.19 -2.73 -15.57
N PRO A 840 23.51 -3.97 -16.04
CA PRO A 840 24.03 -4.16 -17.40
C PRO A 840 23.06 -3.67 -18.49
N GLN A 841 21.75 -3.95 -18.32
CA GLN A 841 20.71 -3.51 -19.26
C GLN A 841 20.52 -1.99 -19.25
N VAL A 842 20.62 -1.35 -18.07
CA VAL A 842 20.52 0.11 -17.93
C VAL A 842 21.75 0.79 -18.51
N TYR A 843 22.95 0.25 -18.32
CA TYR A 843 24.17 0.75 -18.96
C TYR A 843 24.03 0.78 -20.49
N ASP A 844 23.64 -0.34 -21.09
CA ASP A 844 23.47 -0.44 -22.54
C ASP A 844 22.33 0.46 -23.05
N GLN A 845 21.30 0.71 -22.22
CA GLN A 845 20.25 1.69 -22.52
C GLN A 845 20.76 3.13 -22.48
N LEU A 846 21.60 3.49 -21.51
CA LEU A 846 22.14 4.83 -21.30
C LEU A 846 23.13 5.26 -22.40
N LEU A 847 23.76 4.30 -23.09
CA LEU A 847 24.62 4.59 -24.25
C LEU A 847 23.84 4.93 -25.53
N ASN A 848 22.51 4.77 -25.57
CA ASN A 848 21.71 5.16 -26.73
C ASN A 848 21.63 6.69 -26.90
N PHE A 849 21.60 7.12 -28.16
CA PHE A 849 21.36 8.50 -28.56
C PHE A 849 19.88 8.88 -28.46
N GLN A 850 19.59 10.16 -28.18
CA GLN A 850 18.22 10.70 -28.17
C GLN A 850 17.85 11.41 -29.48
N ASP A 851 18.76 12.25 -29.97
CA ASP A 851 18.51 13.20 -31.06
C ASP A 851 19.60 13.11 -32.15
N GLU A 852 19.33 13.70 -33.32
CA GLU A 852 20.28 13.79 -34.45
C GLU A 852 21.63 14.43 -34.07
N ASN A 853 21.64 15.26 -33.03
CA ASN A 853 22.84 15.90 -32.47
C ASN A 853 23.80 14.95 -31.70
N SER A 854 23.56 13.63 -31.71
CA SER A 854 24.51 12.61 -31.22
C SER A 854 24.86 12.70 -29.72
N THR A 855 23.93 13.16 -28.88
CA THR A 855 24.04 13.13 -27.41
C THR A 855 23.39 11.86 -26.84
N THR A 856 24.12 11.15 -25.96
CA THR A 856 23.64 9.94 -25.27
C THR A 856 22.81 10.26 -24.02
N LEU A 857 21.93 9.34 -23.62
CA LEU A 857 21.20 9.43 -22.34
C LEU A 857 22.15 9.57 -21.14
N MET A 858 23.27 8.85 -21.14
CA MET A 858 24.31 8.93 -20.10
C MET A 858 24.91 10.34 -20.00
N LYS A 859 25.14 11.01 -21.13
CA LYS A 859 25.69 12.37 -21.15
C LYS A 859 24.68 13.39 -20.60
N LEU A 860 23.39 13.23 -20.93
CA LEU A 860 22.30 14.04 -20.34
C LEU A 860 22.10 13.82 -18.83
N GLN A 861 22.47 12.66 -18.28
CA GLN A 861 22.54 12.46 -16.82
C GLN A 861 23.73 13.20 -16.22
N PHE A 862 24.92 13.03 -16.81
CA PHE A 862 26.15 13.68 -16.35
C PHE A 862 26.04 15.21 -16.33
N GLU A 863 25.51 15.81 -17.39
CA GLU A 863 25.27 17.26 -17.49
C GLU A 863 24.36 17.77 -16.35
N LYS A 864 23.36 16.99 -15.93
CA LYS A 864 22.51 17.32 -14.76
C LYS A 864 23.24 17.19 -13.42
N LEU A 865 24.16 16.24 -13.30
CA LEU A 865 24.98 16.05 -12.08
C LEU A 865 26.03 17.15 -11.89
N VAL A 866 26.51 17.74 -12.99
CA VAL A 866 27.48 18.85 -13.00
C VAL A 866 26.83 20.24 -12.86
N LEU A 867 25.49 20.34 -12.94
CA LEU A 867 24.77 21.59 -12.64
C LEU A 867 25.21 22.18 -11.28
N PRO A 868 25.47 23.49 -11.21
CA PRO A 868 26.25 24.09 -10.13
C PRO A 868 25.64 23.84 -8.74
N LEU A 869 26.45 23.25 -7.87
CA LEU A 869 26.09 22.83 -6.49
C LEU A 869 25.87 23.98 -5.50
N ASN A 870 25.70 25.22 -5.97
CA ASN A 870 25.69 26.40 -5.13
C ASN A 870 24.29 26.68 -4.56
N THR A 871 24.00 26.13 -3.38
CA THR A 871 22.99 26.65 -2.45
C THR A 871 23.59 27.38 -1.25
N THR A 872 24.92 27.41 -1.10
CA THR A 872 25.60 28.53 -0.42
C THR A 872 25.57 29.72 -1.37
N ILE A 873 24.72 30.71 -1.05
CA ILE A 873 24.77 32.03 -1.66
C ILE A 873 25.50 32.92 -0.67
N ASN A 874 26.77 33.21 -0.94
CA ASN A 874 27.47 34.40 -0.51
C ASN A 874 28.38 34.86 -1.67
N ASP A 875 28.40 36.17 -1.88
CA ASP A 875 29.33 36.99 -2.65
C ASP A 875 29.97 36.47 -3.94
N CYS A 876 29.43 36.95 -5.06
CA CYS A 876 30.20 37.35 -6.24
C CYS A 876 29.61 38.68 -6.75
N PRO A 877 30.34 39.81 -6.69
CA PRO A 877 29.86 41.09 -7.24
C PRO A 877 29.72 41.06 -8.77
N ASN A 878 28.92 41.97 -9.32
CA ASN A 878 28.80 42.12 -10.78
C ASN A 878 30.09 42.69 -11.38
N ASN A 879 30.71 41.99 -12.34
CA ASN A 879 31.25 42.60 -13.55
C ASN A 879 31.57 41.56 -14.63
N ASN A 880 31.75 42.04 -15.86
CA ASN A 880 32.03 41.21 -17.03
C ASN A 880 33.53 40.87 -17.14
N ASP A 881 33.97 39.77 -16.55
CA ASP A 881 35.18 39.09 -17.01
C ASP A 881 35.10 37.57 -16.75
N THR A 882 35.49 36.75 -17.74
CA THR A 882 35.36 35.29 -17.66
C THR A 882 36.65 34.60 -17.23
N SER A 883 37.25 35.08 -16.14
CA SER A 883 38.28 34.34 -15.38
C SER A 883 38.31 34.79 -13.92
N VAL A 884 38.80 33.92 -13.03
CA VAL A 884 38.97 34.14 -11.58
C VAL A 884 37.66 34.36 -10.79
N CYS A 885 37.11 33.27 -10.26
CA CYS A 885 36.23 33.26 -9.09
C CYS A 885 36.58 32.03 -8.23
N TYR A 886 37.59 32.18 -7.37
CA TYR A 886 38.03 31.19 -6.39
C TYR A 886 38.22 31.87 -5.02
N ASP A 887 38.41 31.04 -3.99
CA ASP A 887 38.66 31.39 -2.59
C ASP A 887 37.52 32.11 -1.85
N ASN A 888 36.64 31.30 -1.22
CA ASN A 888 36.27 31.48 0.18
C ASN A 888 35.42 30.31 0.72
N GLU A 889 36.04 29.45 1.55
CA GLU A 889 35.38 28.81 2.70
C GLU A 889 36.47 28.25 3.65
N GLN A 890 37.00 29.12 4.53
CA GLN A 890 37.83 28.68 5.65
C GLN A 890 36.97 27.82 6.59
N ASN A 891 37.37 26.57 6.87
CA ASN A 891 36.81 25.83 7.99
C ASN A 891 37.57 26.21 9.27
N ILE A 892 36.98 27.09 10.08
CA ILE A 892 37.43 27.30 11.45
C ILE A 892 37.00 26.07 12.27
N SER A 893 38.00 25.31 12.72
CA SER A 893 37.90 24.40 13.87
C SER A 893 39.14 24.64 14.72
N ASP A 894 38.96 25.24 15.89
CA ASP A 894 40.04 25.62 16.79
C ASP A 894 40.68 24.38 17.44
N ASP A 895 41.73 23.86 16.80
CA ASP A 895 42.58 22.75 17.28
C ASP A 895 44.01 22.99 16.73
N GLU A 896 44.85 23.71 17.50
CA GLU A 896 46.10 24.35 17.05
C GLU A 896 47.29 23.40 16.74
N ASN A 897 47.07 22.26 16.06
CA ASN A 897 48.09 21.20 15.88
C ASN A 897 48.04 20.39 14.55
N ASN A 898 47.39 20.88 13.47
CA ASN A 898 47.21 20.10 12.22
C ASN A 898 47.77 20.75 10.92
N ASP A 899 48.74 21.66 11.03
CA ASP A 899 49.29 22.45 9.91
C ASP A 899 50.26 21.67 8.97
N VAL A 900 50.00 20.38 8.74
CA VAL A 900 51.02 19.38 8.37
C VAL A 900 50.93 18.90 6.91
N LEU A 901 49.74 18.90 6.29
CA LEU A 901 49.57 18.56 4.86
C LEU A 901 48.56 19.47 4.16
N ASP A 902 49.06 20.23 3.18
CA ASP A 902 48.24 20.97 2.23
C ASP A 902 47.32 20.03 1.44
N ASP A 903 46.13 20.53 1.08
CA ASP A 903 45.18 19.88 0.16
C ASP A 903 44.57 18.53 0.65
N MET A 904 44.64 18.25 1.96
CA MET A 904 43.95 17.11 2.58
C MET A 904 42.41 17.19 2.40
N THR A 905 41.80 16.15 1.83
CA THR A 905 40.34 16.03 1.69
C THR A 905 39.83 14.74 2.32
N ILE A 906 38.77 14.81 3.13
CA ILE A 906 38.19 13.63 3.82
C ILE A 906 36.81 13.29 3.22
N LEU A 907 36.59 12.01 2.91
CA LEU A 907 35.31 11.46 2.44
C LEU A 907 34.85 10.30 3.31
N SER A 908 33.55 10.24 3.61
CA SER A 908 32.91 9.06 4.20
C SER A 908 32.66 8.00 3.13
N GLY A 909 32.59 6.72 3.54
CA GLY A 909 32.11 5.62 2.72
C GLY A 909 30.71 5.16 3.11
N ASN A 910 30.32 3.98 2.63
CA ASN A 910 29.00 3.40 2.90
C ASN A 910 28.83 2.97 4.36
N ASN A 911 29.91 2.47 4.99
CA ASN A 911 29.87 1.89 6.35
C ASN A 911 30.45 2.82 7.41
N LEU A 912 31.38 3.69 7.02
CA LEU A 912 32.20 4.46 7.94
C LEU A 912 32.14 5.95 7.59
N GLU A 913 31.97 6.78 8.61
CA GLU A 913 32.28 8.21 8.51
C GLU A 913 33.82 8.34 8.40
N GLU A 914 34.29 9.26 7.56
CA GLU A 914 35.73 9.55 7.34
C GLU A 914 36.59 8.34 6.88
N GLU A 915 36.02 7.48 6.02
CA GLU A 915 36.66 6.27 5.51
C GLU A 915 37.90 6.52 4.62
N PHE A 916 37.89 7.60 3.83
CA PHE A 916 38.96 7.92 2.89
C PHE A 916 39.61 9.27 3.21
N ILE A 917 40.95 9.27 3.19
CA ILE A 917 41.80 10.45 3.35
C ILE A 917 42.56 10.65 2.03
N LEU A 918 42.25 11.71 1.31
CA LEU A 918 42.80 12.02 -0.01
C LEU A 918 43.93 13.06 0.16
N LEU A 919 45.17 12.65 -0.13
CA LEU A 919 46.38 13.47 0.02
C LEU A 919 47.06 13.67 -1.33
N ASN A 920 47.88 14.70 -1.49
CA ASN A 920 48.84 14.75 -2.59
C ASN A 920 50.06 13.88 -2.23
N THR A 921 50.84 13.43 -3.22
CA THR A 921 52.10 12.71 -2.95
C THR A 921 53.05 13.64 -2.18
N PRO A 922 53.67 13.19 -1.07
CA PRO A 922 54.57 14.03 -0.29
C PRO A 922 55.79 14.49 -1.11
N SER A 923 56.22 15.72 -0.88
CA SER A 923 57.59 16.16 -1.21
C SER A 923 58.58 15.54 -0.22
N GLU A 924 59.86 15.53 -0.60
CA GLU A 924 60.97 15.01 0.21
C GLU A 924 60.99 15.60 1.63
N GLU A 925 60.85 16.92 1.75
CA GLU A 925 60.79 17.66 3.01
C GLU A 925 59.64 17.20 3.94
N LYS A 926 58.52 16.75 3.36
CA LYS A 926 57.28 16.35 4.06
C LYS A 926 57.17 14.83 4.26
N LEU A 927 58.20 14.03 3.98
CA LEU A 927 58.17 12.56 4.14
C LEU A 927 57.92 12.09 5.58
N ALA A 928 58.59 12.71 6.56
CA ALA A 928 58.38 12.40 7.97
C ALA A 928 57.01 12.86 8.48
N ASP A 929 56.48 13.91 7.87
CA ASP A 929 55.23 14.56 8.26
C ASP A 929 54.03 13.76 7.74
N PHE A 930 54.16 13.20 6.52
CA PHE A 930 53.30 12.15 5.97
C PHE A 930 53.30 10.89 6.86
N TRP A 931 54.47 10.39 7.29
CA TRP A 931 54.54 9.26 8.22
C TRP A 931 53.93 9.55 9.60
N SER A 932 54.09 10.78 10.11
CA SER A 932 53.41 11.23 11.33
C SER A 932 51.89 11.16 11.20
N ALA A 933 51.32 11.70 10.12
CA ALA A 933 49.89 11.64 9.85
C ALA A 933 49.36 10.19 9.76
N ILE A 934 50.09 9.30 9.08
CA ILE A 934 49.76 7.87 8.99
C ILE A 934 49.78 7.20 10.36
N PHE A 935 50.85 7.40 11.14
CA PHE A 935 51.08 6.71 12.40
C PHE A 935 50.13 7.19 13.51
N LEU A 936 49.88 8.50 13.61
CA LEU A 936 48.96 9.09 14.58
C LEU A 936 47.49 8.72 14.28
N LYS A 937 47.05 8.77 13.02
CA LYS A 937 45.70 8.30 12.60
C LYS A 937 45.61 6.78 12.47
N ARG A 938 46.69 6.05 12.76
CA ARG A 938 46.84 4.58 12.63
C ARG A 938 46.36 4.00 11.29
N CYS A 939 46.56 4.73 10.19
CA CYS A 939 46.13 4.30 8.86
C CYS A 939 46.94 3.08 8.41
N THR A 940 46.26 1.96 8.12
CA THR A 940 46.92 0.68 7.79
C THR A 940 46.95 0.35 6.29
N ILE A 941 46.31 1.18 5.45
CA ILE A 941 46.23 0.98 4.00
C ILE A 941 46.54 2.30 3.29
N LEU A 942 47.49 2.26 2.36
CA LEU A 942 47.84 3.34 1.43
C LEU A 942 47.57 2.86 -0.01
N VAL A 943 46.94 3.70 -0.85
CA VAL A 943 46.80 3.44 -2.30
C VAL A 943 47.45 4.58 -3.08
N MET A 944 48.30 4.22 -4.04
CA MET A 944 49.17 5.12 -4.80
C MET A 944 48.89 4.98 -6.30
N PHE A 945 48.48 6.07 -6.97
CA PHE A 945 47.96 6.03 -8.35
C PHE A 945 48.96 6.40 -9.45
N ASN A 946 50.08 7.03 -9.10
CA ASN A 946 51.12 7.47 -10.04
C ASN A 946 52.49 7.00 -9.51
N ASN A 947 53.52 7.01 -10.36
CA ASN A 947 54.92 6.95 -9.91
C ASN A 947 55.31 8.24 -9.15
N LEU A 948 56.43 8.17 -8.41
CA LEU A 948 57.01 9.29 -7.66
C LEU A 948 57.75 10.28 -8.58
N PRO A 949 57.94 11.55 -8.15
CA PRO A 949 58.59 12.58 -8.96
C PRO A 949 60.12 12.45 -9.04
N SER A 950 60.75 11.91 -7.99
CA SER A 950 62.18 11.60 -7.90
C SER A 950 62.39 10.30 -7.11
N GLU A 951 63.62 9.79 -7.06
CA GLU A 951 63.97 8.70 -6.14
C GLU A 951 64.08 9.18 -4.69
N GLU A 952 64.39 10.45 -4.42
CA GLU A 952 64.42 10.98 -3.05
C GLU A 952 63.02 11.06 -2.42
N ALA A 953 61.96 11.18 -3.22
CA ALA A 953 60.57 11.14 -2.76
C ALA A 953 60.07 9.73 -2.37
N ILE A 954 60.94 8.70 -2.34
CA ILE A 954 60.57 7.34 -1.93
C ILE A 954 60.42 7.25 -0.41
N TYR A 955 59.17 7.14 0.05
CA TYR A 955 58.82 7.03 1.49
C TYR A 955 58.99 5.62 2.09
N TRP A 956 59.64 4.68 1.40
CA TRP A 956 59.89 3.31 1.87
C TRP A 956 61.31 2.81 1.51
N PRO A 957 61.93 1.92 2.30
CA PRO A 957 63.23 1.36 1.93
C PRO A 957 63.12 0.43 0.71
N LYS A 958 64.09 0.48 -0.20
CA LYS A 958 64.10 -0.33 -1.44
C LYS A 958 64.27 -1.84 -1.19
N ASP A 959 64.90 -2.23 -0.08
CA ASP A 959 65.22 -3.62 0.26
C ASP A 959 64.56 -4.08 1.56
N THR A 960 64.12 -5.35 1.62
CA THR A 960 63.48 -5.97 2.81
C THR A 960 64.40 -6.12 4.03
N ASN A 961 65.71 -5.92 3.85
CA ASN A 961 66.69 -5.92 4.94
C ASN A 961 67.06 -4.52 5.45
N VAL A 962 66.66 -3.46 4.73
CA VAL A 962 66.98 -2.07 5.08
C VAL A 962 65.86 -1.45 5.90
N VAL A 963 66.24 -0.59 6.84
CA VAL A 963 65.34 0.31 7.59
C VAL A 963 65.63 1.73 7.11
N ALA A 964 64.60 2.45 6.68
CA ALA A 964 64.68 3.88 6.38
C ALA A 964 64.19 4.70 7.58
N GLU A 965 64.88 5.79 7.91
CA GLU A 965 64.53 6.68 9.02
C GLU A 965 64.04 8.02 8.50
N TYR A 966 62.85 8.44 8.93
CA TYR A 966 62.19 9.69 8.55
C TYR A 966 61.92 10.52 9.82
N LYS A 967 62.89 11.35 10.22
CA LYS A 967 62.97 12.10 11.51
C LYS A 967 62.84 11.21 12.75
N HIS A 968 61.62 10.82 13.11
CA HIS A 968 61.27 10.07 14.34
C HIS A 968 60.51 8.77 14.05
N PHE A 969 60.44 8.37 12.77
CA PHE A 969 59.76 7.15 12.31
C PHE A 969 60.77 6.25 11.59
N ALA A 970 60.83 4.99 12.01
CA ALA A 970 61.64 3.96 11.34
C ALA A 970 60.70 3.04 10.55
N VAL A 971 61.01 2.86 9.26
CA VAL A 971 60.18 2.12 8.30
C VAL A 971 60.99 0.98 7.74
N LYS A 972 60.50 -0.25 7.91
CA LYS A 972 61.10 -1.47 7.33
C LYS A 972 60.14 -2.11 6.32
N LEU A 973 60.62 -2.41 5.11
CA LEU A 973 59.90 -3.25 4.16
C LEU A 973 59.98 -4.72 4.63
N VAL A 974 58.83 -5.41 4.70
CA VAL A 974 58.73 -6.79 5.18
C VAL A 974 58.55 -7.77 4.01
N GLU A 975 57.76 -7.37 3.02
CA GLU A 975 57.26 -8.20 1.93
C GLU A 975 56.84 -7.27 0.77
N GLU A 976 57.17 -7.68 -0.47
CA GLU A 976 56.74 -7.00 -1.70
C GLU A 976 56.21 -8.03 -2.69
N ASP A 977 54.92 -7.93 -3.02
CA ASP A 977 54.24 -8.81 -3.98
C ASP A 977 54.00 -8.08 -5.29
N ASP A 978 54.71 -8.49 -6.34
CA ASP A 978 54.50 -7.98 -7.69
C ASP A 978 53.27 -8.65 -8.34
N ASN A 979 52.09 -8.06 -8.15
CA ASN A 979 50.84 -8.56 -8.72
C ASN A 979 50.69 -8.03 -10.16
N LYS A 980 49.76 -8.58 -10.95
CA LYS A 980 49.57 -8.17 -12.35
C LYS A 980 49.21 -6.68 -12.47
N SER A 981 48.35 -6.20 -11.58
CA SER A 981 47.67 -4.91 -11.68
C SER A 981 48.28 -3.83 -10.77
N TYR A 982 48.96 -4.24 -9.70
CA TYR A 982 49.56 -3.38 -8.69
C TYR A 982 50.80 -4.03 -8.07
N ILE A 983 51.61 -3.26 -7.35
CA ILE A 983 52.63 -3.77 -6.43
C ILE A 983 52.07 -3.61 -5.00
N LYS A 984 52.07 -4.68 -4.20
CA LYS A 984 51.73 -4.62 -2.77
C LYS A 984 53.02 -4.61 -1.96
N ARG A 985 53.17 -3.63 -1.05
CA ARG A 985 54.26 -3.59 -0.07
C ARG A 985 53.69 -3.66 1.34
N THR A 986 54.16 -4.60 2.14
CA THR A 986 53.87 -4.64 3.57
C THR A 986 55.06 -4.03 4.32
N MET A 987 54.81 -2.94 5.05
CA MET A 987 55.81 -2.19 5.80
C MET A 987 55.51 -2.25 7.29
N LYS A 988 56.57 -2.31 8.10
CA LYS A 988 56.52 -2.20 9.56
C LYS A 988 57.04 -0.81 9.94
N VAL A 989 56.23 -0.04 10.66
CA VAL A 989 56.53 1.34 11.06
C VAL A 989 56.58 1.42 12.58
N SER A 990 57.66 1.97 13.12
CA SER A 990 57.79 2.29 14.54
C SER A 990 58.14 3.77 14.73
N SER A 991 58.02 4.28 15.95
CA SER A 991 58.50 5.62 16.32
C SER A 991 59.51 5.51 17.46
N SER A 992 60.56 6.33 17.40
CA SER A 992 61.56 6.45 18.47
C SER A 992 61.15 7.40 19.60
N VAL A 993 60.07 8.17 19.41
CA VAL A 993 59.61 9.21 20.36
C VAL A 993 58.21 8.91 20.91
N LEU A 994 57.31 8.34 20.10
CA LEU A 994 55.95 8.01 20.52
C LEU A 994 55.91 6.62 21.15
N ASN A 995 55.58 6.52 22.45
CA ASN A 995 55.38 5.25 23.15
C ASN A 995 54.09 4.56 22.69
N MET A 996 54.18 3.89 21.53
CA MET A 996 53.05 3.45 20.72
C MET A 996 53.41 2.14 20.02
N PRO A 997 52.48 1.16 19.93
CA PRO A 997 52.74 -0.09 19.23
C PRO A 997 53.02 0.14 17.74
N GLU A 998 53.93 -0.69 17.21
CA GLU A 998 54.34 -0.69 15.81
C GLU A 998 53.14 -0.91 14.87
N LEU A 999 53.12 -0.17 13.76
CA LEU A 999 52.03 -0.18 12.80
C LEU A 999 52.44 -0.97 11.55
N LEU A 1000 51.66 -1.99 11.20
CA LEU A 1000 51.89 -2.79 9.98
C LEU A 1000 50.98 -2.28 8.87
N VAL A 1001 51.58 -1.54 7.94
CA VAL A 1001 50.95 -0.73 6.88
C VAL A 1001 51.11 -1.43 5.53
N HIS A 1002 50.04 -1.50 4.74
CA HIS A 1002 50.08 -2.04 3.38
C HIS A 1002 49.94 -0.91 2.36
N GLN A 1003 50.94 -0.74 1.50
CA GLN A 1003 50.85 0.11 0.31
C GLN A 1003 50.43 -0.73 -0.90
N LEU A 1004 49.52 -0.21 -1.72
CA LEU A 1004 49.21 -0.75 -3.04
C LEU A 1004 49.47 0.33 -4.11
N GLN A 1005 50.48 0.12 -4.95
CA GLN A 1005 50.86 1.00 -6.06
C GLN A 1005 50.27 0.48 -7.37
N PHE A 1006 49.40 1.26 -8.03
CA PHE A 1006 48.89 0.93 -9.37
C PHE A 1006 50.03 0.84 -10.39
N LYS A 1007 50.01 -0.18 -11.25
CA LYS A 1007 50.93 -0.28 -12.40
C LYS A 1007 50.40 0.46 -13.64
N SER A 1008 49.10 0.37 -13.92
CA SER A 1008 48.52 0.77 -15.21
C SER A 1008 47.93 2.20 -15.28
N TRP A 1009 47.69 2.87 -14.15
CA TRP A 1009 46.99 4.18 -14.14
C TRP A 1009 47.90 5.38 -14.47
N LEU A 1010 48.84 5.23 -15.39
CA LEU A 1010 49.75 6.30 -15.80
C LEU A 1010 49.08 7.29 -16.78
N GLY A 1011 49.34 8.59 -16.58
CA GLY A 1011 48.72 9.65 -17.38
C GLY A 1011 47.21 9.78 -17.18
N ASN A 1012 46.49 10.06 -18.29
CA ASN A 1012 45.05 10.36 -18.32
C ASN A 1012 44.16 9.16 -18.68
N ASN A 1013 44.74 8.01 -19.03
CA ASN A 1013 43.96 6.82 -19.38
C ASN A 1013 43.45 6.11 -18.11
N PHE A 1014 42.28 5.47 -18.21
CA PHE A 1014 41.75 4.62 -17.14
C PHE A 1014 42.38 3.21 -17.19
N PRO A 1015 42.63 2.55 -16.04
CA PRO A 1015 42.99 1.13 -15.98
C PRO A 1015 41.93 0.22 -16.60
N SER A 1016 42.25 -1.04 -16.89
CA SER A 1016 41.17 -1.96 -17.29
C SER A 1016 40.17 -2.16 -16.14
N PRO A 1017 38.85 -2.30 -16.40
CA PRO A 1017 37.87 -2.50 -15.34
C PRO A 1017 38.15 -3.70 -14.45
N LYS A 1018 38.83 -4.74 -14.96
CA LYS A 1018 39.23 -5.93 -14.19
C LYS A 1018 40.40 -5.64 -13.23
N GLU A 1019 41.43 -4.91 -13.67
CA GLU A 1019 42.50 -4.40 -12.77
C GLU A 1019 41.93 -3.54 -11.63
N MET A 1020 40.95 -2.70 -11.96
CA MET A 1020 40.28 -1.81 -11.02
C MET A 1020 39.43 -2.58 -9.99
N VAL A 1021 38.71 -3.62 -10.43
CA VAL A 1021 37.98 -4.51 -9.52
C VAL A 1021 38.95 -5.27 -8.60
N GLU A 1022 40.03 -5.83 -9.15
CA GLU A 1022 41.02 -6.62 -8.42
C GLU A 1022 41.62 -5.85 -7.23
N ILE A 1023 42.16 -4.64 -7.46
CA ILE A 1023 42.77 -3.85 -6.39
C ILE A 1023 41.74 -3.36 -5.36
N ILE A 1024 40.51 -3.03 -5.77
CA ILE A 1024 39.43 -2.65 -4.84
C ILE A 1024 39.04 -3.85 -3.96
N GLN A 1025 39.00 -5.06 -4.51
CA GLN A 1025 38.77 -6.29 -3.73
C GLN A 1025 39.90 -6.54 -2.72
N THR A 1026 41.16 -6.32 -3.10
CA THR A 1026 42.31 -6.44 -2.18
C THR A 1026 42.30 -5.38 -1.07
N VAL A 1027 41.95 -4.12 -1.38
CA VAL A 1027 41.79 -3.08 -0.35
C VAL A 1027 40.65 -3.44 0.62
N GLN A 1028 39.51 -3.94 0.11
CA GLN A 1028 38.39 -4.39 0.94
C GLN A 1028 38.75 -5.58 1.83
N SER A 1029 39.53 -6.56 1.35
CA SER A 1029 39.93 -7.71 2.17
C SER A 1029 40.93 -7.32 3.27
N LEU A 1030 41.86 -6.40 3.00
CA LEU A 1030 42.76 -5.84 4.00
C LEU A 1030 42.00 -5.06 5.09
N GLN A 1031 41.00 -4.25 4.72
CA GLN A 1031 40.24 -3.41 5.67
C GLN A 1031 39.39 -4.26 6.65
N ILE A 1032 38.93 -5.45 6.23
CA ILE A 1032 38.19 -6.39 7.10
C ILE A 1032 39.07 -6.92 8.25
N SER A 1033 40.39 -6.95 8.09
CA SER A 1033 41.31 -7.66 9.00
C SER A 1033 41.76 -6.91 10.26
N LYS A 1034 41.51 -5.59 10.38
CA LYS A 1034 42.14 -4.72 11.40
C LYS A 1034 41.15 -3.73 12.04
N SER A 1035 41.50 -3.26 13.24
CA SER A 1035 40.70 -2.29 14.02
C SER A 1035 40.72 -0.85 13.50
N HIS A 1036 41.71 -0.48 12.68
CA HIS A 1036 41.89 0.86 12.14
C HIS A 1036 41.57 0.88 10.65
N LYS A 1037 40.50 1.60 10.27
CA LYS A 1037 39.76 1.36 9.02
C LYS A 1037 39.91 2.42 7.93
N GLN A 1038 40.66 3.49 8.19
CA GLN A 1038 40.85 4.59 7.24
C GLN A 1038 41.83 4.20 6.14
N ILE A 1039 41.51 4.60 4.91
CA ILE A 1039 42.29 4.34 3.69
C ILE A 1039 42.87 5.67 3.20
N ILE A 1040 44.20 5.76 3.09
CA ILE A 1040 44.86 6.93 2.49
C ILE A 1040 45.03 6.72 0.99
N LEU A 1041 44.66 7.74 0.21
CA LEU A 1041 44.66 7.75 -1.24
C LEU A 1041 45.54 8.90 -1.75
N HIS A 1042 46.66 8.62 -2.44
CA HIS A 1042 47.57 9.69 -2.89
C HIS A 1042 48.07 9.57 -4.33
N CYS A 1043 48.37 10.74 -4.90
CA CYS A 1043 48.94 10.92 -6.23
C CYS A 1043 49.57 12.31 -6.35
N LEU A 1044 50.49 12.51 -7.30
CA LEU A 1044 51.14 13.81 -7.55
C LEU A 1044 50.13 14.94 -7.78
N TYR A 1045 49.21 14.73 -8.73
CA TYR A 1045 48.16 15.68 -9.08
C TYR A 1045 46.87 14.94 -9.44
N GLY A 1046 45.72 15.61 -9.31
CA GLY A 1046 44.43 15.13 -9.79
C GLY A 1046 43.56 14.46 -8.73
N ILE A 1047 42.82 15.28 -7.97
CA ILE A 1047 41.81 14.79 -7.01
C ILE A 1047 40.71 13.94 -7.67
N ASN A 1048 40.51 14.08 -8.99
CA ASN A 1048 39.62 13.24 -9.79
C ASN A 1048 39.99 11.74 -9.71
N LYS A 1049 41.27 11.35 -9.81
CA LYS A 1049 41.68 9.93 -9.66
C LYS A 1049 41.35 9.39 -8.28
N LYS A 1050 41.75 10.13 -7.24
CA LYS A 1050 41.53 9.78 -5.82
C LYS A 1050 40.04 9.61 -5.53
N GLY A 1051 39.21 10.56 -5.95
CA GLY A 1051 37.75 10.53 -5.75
C GLY A 1051 37.02 9.48 -6.60
N LEU A 1052 37.48 9.22 -7.83
CA LEU A 1052 36.96 8.14 -8.67
C LEU A 1052 37.19 6.77 -8.01
N PHE A 1053 38.36 6.55 -7.39
CA PHE A 1053 38.60 5.34 -6.61
C PHE A 1053 37.62 5.19 -5.43
N CYS A 1054 37.37 6.26 -4.66
CA CYS A 1054 36.35 6.23 -3.59
C CYS A 1054 34.96 5.83 -4.10
N VAL A 1055 34.53 6.42 -5.22
CA VAL A 1055 33.23 6.13 -5.82
C VAL A 1055 33.16 4.68 -6.30
N LEU A 1056 34.19 4.19 -6.99
CA LEU A 1056 34.26 2.81 -7.48
C LEU A 1056 34.28 1.79 -6.33
N TYR A 1057 34.98 2.10 -5.24
CA TYR A 1057 34.97 1.31 -4.01
C TYR A 1057 33.55 1.21 -3.44
N MET A 1058 32.87 2.35 -3.25
CA MET A 1058 31.52 2.39 -2.70
C MET A 1058 30.50 1.68 -3.58
N ILE A 1059 30.63 1.81 -4.91
CA ILE A 1059 29.85 1.06 -5.89
C ILE A 1059 30.04 -0.45 -5.69
N ILE A 1060 31.28 -0.96 -5.81
CA ILE A 1060 31.57 -2.40 -5.70
C ILE A 1060 31.13 -2.98 -4.35
N GLU A 1061 31.19 -2.20 -3.28
CA GLU A 1061 30.73 -2.63 -1.96
C GLU A 1061 29.20 -2.73 -1.86
N ILE A 1062 28.45 -1.78 -2.44
CA ILE A 1062 26.98 -1.85 -2.54
C ILE A 1062 26.56 -3.03 -3.43
N LEU A 1063 27.24 -3.24 -4.57
CA LEU A 1063 26.99 -4.36 -5.49
C LEU A 1063 27.15 -5.74 -4.84
N LYS A 1064 27.88 -5.85 -3.72
CA LYS A 1064 28.08 -7.09 -2.95
C LYS A 1064 27.05 -7.34 -1.84
N ARG A 1065 26.24 -6.34 -1.47
CA ARG A 1065 25.46 -6.36 -0.21
C ARG A 1065 23.99 -5.99 -0.38
N GLU A 1066 23.68 -5.09 -1.30
CA GLU A 1066 22.36 -4.52 -1.48
C GLU A 1066 21.62 -5.12 -2.68
N SER A 1067 20.34 -4.76 -2.85
CA SER A 1067 19.54 -5.12 -4.03
C SER A 1067 19.38 -3.97 -5.03
N LEU A 1068 19.64 -2.74 -4.59
CA LEU A 1068 19.50 -1.49 -5.35
C LEU A 1068 20.80 -0.68 -5.32
N ILE A 1069 21.01 0.16 -6.34
CA ILE A 1069 22.09 1.15 -6.41
C ILE A 1069 21.62 2.39 -7.19
N SER A 1070 22.18 3.56 -6.87
CA SER A 1070 22.26 4.71 -7.78
C SER A 1070 23.69 5.23 -7.77
N ILE A 1071 24.33 5.19 -8.93
CA ILE A 1071 25.69 5.70 -9.14
C ILE A 1071 25.68 7.22 -9.06
N GLU A 1072 24.61 7.85 -9.55
CA GLU A 1072 24.35 9.28 -9.56
C GLU A 1072 24.28 9.87 -8.15
N GLN A 1073 23.63 9.18 -7.21
CA GLN A 1073 23.54 9.63 -5.82
C GLN A 1073 24.89 9.53 -5.09
N LEU A 1074 25.65 8.44 -5.28
CA LEU A 1074 27.00 8.27 -4.72
C LEU A 1074 27.96 9.34 -5.24
N ILE A 1075 27.98 9.56 -6.57
CA ILE A 1075 28.81 10.59 -7.20
C ILE A 1075 28.44 11.97 -6.67
N ARG A 1076 27.14 12.27 -6.51
CA ARG A 1076 26.69 13.58 -6.05
C ARG A 1076 26.97 13.85 -4.57
N GLN A 1077 26.95 12.82 -3.71
CA GLN A 1077 27.43 12.93 -2.32
C GLN A 1077 28.91 13.34 -2.28
N VAL A 1078 29.77 12.70 -3.08
CA VAL A 1078 31.19 13.03 -3.16
C VAL A 1078 31.43 14.41 -3.78
N LYS A 1079 30.70 14.78 -4.84
CA LYS A 1079 30.83 16.09 -5.50
C LYS A 1079 30.43 17.28 -4.61
N LYS A 1080 29.56 17.08 -3.62
CA LYS A 1080 29.27 18.11 -2.58
C LYS A 1080 30.45 18.37 -1.65
N LYS A 1081 31.33 17.38 -1.45
CA LYS A 1081 32.55 17.51 -0.63
C LYS A 1081 33.72 18.13 -1.39
N LYS A 1082 33.91 17.76 -2.66
CA LYS A 1082 34.90 18.37 -3.57
C LYS A 1082 34.36 18.34 -5.01
N LYS A 1083 34.11 19.50 -5.60
CA LYS A 1083 33.35 19.67 -6.86
C LYS A 1083 34.09 19.08 -8.07
N GLU A 1084 35.41 18.99 -7.97
CA GLU A 1084 36.37 18.54 -8.99
C GLU A 1084 36.45 17.01 -9.13
N ILE A 1085 35.89 16.23 -8.21
CA ILE A 1085 35.81 14.77 -8.34
C ILE A 1085 34.77 14.41 -9.40
N ILE A 1086 35.11 13.54 -10.35
CA ILE A 1086 34.28 13.17 -11.51
C ILE A 1086 33.76 14.44 -12.20
N SER A 1087 34.72 15.25 -12.64
CA SER A 1087 34.51 16.52 -13.37
C SER A 1087 34.27 16.33 -14.86
N ASP A 1088 34.52 15.12 -15.39
CA ASP A 1088 34.41 14.77 -16.80
C ASP A 1088 33.46 13.57 -17.05
N TYR A 1089 32.91 13.52 -18.27
CA TYR A 1089 31.95 12.50 -18.69
C TYR A 1089 32.57 11.09 -18.76
N LEU A 1090 33.86 10.96 -19.06
CA LEU A 1090 34.50 9.65 -19.22
C LEU A 1090 34.67 8.97 -17.86
N SER A 1091 35.03 9.70 -16.81
CA SER A 1091 35.05 9.21 -15.43
C SER A 1091 33.65 8.75 -14.97
N TYR A 1092 32.60 9.48 -15.34
CA TYR A 1092 31.21 9.07 -15.06
C TYR A 1092 30.82 7.78 -15.81
N GLN A 1093 31.16 7.68 -17.10
CA GLN A 1093 30.95 6.47 -17.89
C GLN A 1093 31.77 5.28 -17.36
N TYR A 1094 32.98 5.52 -16.85
CA TYR A 1094 33.85 4.50 -16.27
C TYR A 1094 33.27 3.93 -14.96
N CYS A 1095 32.62 4.74 -14.11
CA CYS A 1095 31.88 4.25 -12.95
C CYS A 1095 30.84 3.19 -13.33
N TRP A 1096 30.06 3.45 -14.38
CA TRP A 1096 29.07 2.50 -14.89
C TRP A 1096 29.71 1.26 -15.54
N LEU A 1097 30.80 1.42 -16.30
CA LEU A 1097 31.50 0.31 -16.95
C LEU A 1097 32.09 -0.67 -15.92
N VAL A 1098 32.76 -0.17 -14.88
CA VAL A 1098 33.30 -1.02 -13.79
C VAL A 1098 32.16 -1.73 -13.06
N ALA A 1099 31.03 -1.05 -12.81
CA ALA A 1099 29.86 -1.67 -12.21
C ALA A 1099 29.25 -2.80 -13.06
N LYS A 1100 29.22 -2.66 -14.39
CA LYS A 1100 28.76 -3.72 -15.31
C LYS A 1100 29.72 -4.92 -15.29
N ILE A 1101 31.02 -4.69 -15.50
CA ILE A 1101 32.04 -5.75 -15.55
C ILE A 1101 32.11 -6.53 -14.23
N PHE A 1102 32.00 -5.84 -13.08
CA PHE A 1102 31.95 -6.51 -11.78
C PHE A 1102 30.80 -7.52 -11.69
N LEU A 1103 29.61 -7.19 -12.18
CA LEU A 1103 28.44 -8.06 -12.08
C LEU A 1103 28.48 -9.25 -13.04
N GLU A 1104 29.02 -9.05 -14.24
CA GLU A 1104 29.23 -10.12 -15.22
C GLU A 1104 30.14 -11.20 -14.61
N ASP A 1105 31.33 -10.82 -14.12
CA ASP A 1105 32.28 -11.74 -13.46
C ASP A 1105 31.71 -12.37 -12.17
N TYR A 1106 30.90 -11.64 -11.40
CA TYR A 1106 30.32 -12.14 -10.15
C TYR A 1106 29.22 -13.18 -10.39
N THR A 1107 28.44 -13.06 -11.48
CA THR A 1107 27.36 -14.01 -11.78
C THR A 1107 27.87 -15.41 -12.15
N ASP A 1108 28.99 -15.53 -12.88
CA ASP A 1108 29.56 -16.84 -13.23
C ASP A 1108 30.06 -17.62 -12.00
N LEU A 1109 30.62 -16.93 -11.00
CA LEU A 1109 31.04 -17.55 -9.73
C LEU A 1109 29.84 -18.10 -8.93
N SER A 1110 28.73 -17.37 -8.90
CA SER A 1110 27.51 -17.79 -8.17
C SER A 1110 26.79 -19.00 -8.78
N ASN A 1111 27.13 -19.41 -10.00
CA ASN A 1111 26.60 -20.62 -10.65
C ASN A 1111 27.50 -21.86 -10.45
N GLN A 1112 28.61 -21.75 -9.72
CA GLN A 1112 29.53 -22.86 -9.42
C GLN A 1112 29.49 -23.32 -7.94
N SER A 1113 28.69 -22.66 -7.10
CA SER A 1113 28.49 -22.93 -5.67
C SER A 1113 27.10 -23.49 -5.36
#